data_AF-A0A3B9KJY8-F1
#
_entry.id   AF-A0A3B9KJY8-F1
#
_cell.length_a   1.000
_cell.length_b   1.000
_cell.length_c   1.000
_cell.angle_alpha   90.00
_cell.angle_beta   90.00
_cell.angle_gamma   90.00
#
_symmetry.space_group_name_H-M   'P 1'
#
loop_
_entity.id
_entity.type
_entity.pdbx_description
1 polymer ?
#
loop_
_entity_poly.entity_id
_entity_poly.type
_entity_poly.pdbx_seq_one_letter_code
_entity_poly.pdbx_strand_id
1 'polypeptide(L)'
;MIPYQVTKNEDPTLIRRGKFLTLLQTAMTKREFQFARQASLIWLASYPGDLLVSFVYASVLSELGDTEMAAAKLNRVCTYDPEFLEALSLLTQLVHGEAIDAEYHSALEYLRQNPAPVPPVAKWFAPLTNARRAYQKGNLAVAEKAILQALALNPNLPLPAIMHMQIVYKSNNYTLLATLADIYGNRWPDCIQIKLLSAIADMQQGEDARGVEKLHWSAAHDVGGQVIERLLGPNHPFKPIWPEDLKVYVDLPVPASIAVELGWNALSPSSTASTPTDEPEKTKAIPVRKKTADYVTMADLSEEVDYSEVPPESFLMSKPPSFADEKQQKVRNETVETLNEIQQEFDKLAKSIRKTELSSADARFPNYVLLTSKTALTQKYGTNTASVIIDSMQNLALKITALPGWNSVVFVPDDATNTTELGLSPSLANDPWKVKLALADLDKKLASKGEMIGALLIIGGNDIIPFHQLPNPTDDSDVSVPSDNLYATVDDNYFVPQWPVGRIPDEAGNDAVFLIEQLRYLNNEYALKVQAKTFITGTVFESWLSTLRESIAQALQTFRKNENLGYCAEVWEIPSSDVFSVINRGDHIQTSPPVDSTKLVLNVHPKPQFGYFNLHGIQESSEWYGQADLTKSTSPTEYPVALVPSNLNNHASIPDIVFSEACYGANILEKTADQSMAMQFLATGSRSFVGSTCIAYGSVDRPLIAADLLAHQFWTHIQNGIPVGYALMRAKLNLASAMVQSQGYLDGEDQKTLLSFVLYGDPLASKGSLKALPKPLIRPAKKPTIKTVSDSPEETIMAPEEMPDEILENVKKIIDTYLPGLDNAVVTINPQLTNFTLDPAAAEKRKGHKHYLEGGERYVVTLKKNVQVKEINHLHFARVTFDRQGDVLKLSISK
;
A
#
# COMPACT_ATOMS: atom_id res chain seq x y z
N MET A 1 -36.42 25.56 18.92
CA MET A 1 -37.31 24.60 18.21
C MET A 1 -38.10 25.35 17.17
N ILE A 2 -37.62 25.26 15.93
CA ILE A 2 -38.35 25.56 14.69
C ILE A 2 -38.46 24.19 14.01
N PRO A 3 -39.60 23.78 13.43
CA PRO A 3 -39.68 22.47 12.78
C PRO A 3 -38.77 22.48 11.55
N TYR A 4 -37.79 21.58 11.54
CA TYR A 4 -36.96 21.29 10.37
C TYR A 4 -37.89 20.71 9.29
N GLN A 5 -38.14 21.49 8.24
CA GLN A 5 -38.80 20.99 7.04
C GLN A 5 -37.78 20.15 6.28
N VAL A 6 -38.06 18.85 6.17
CA VAL A 6 -37.36 17.95 5.25
C VAL A 6 -37.53 18.51 3.84
N THR A 7 -36.46 19.01 3.25
CA THR A 7 -36.39 19.24 1.81
C THR A 7 -36.49 17.87 1.14
N LYS A 8 -37.57 17.66 0.39
CA LYS A 8 -37.76 16.49 -0.45
C LYS A 8 -36.51 16.26 -1.30
N ASN A 9 -35.99 15.04 -1.25
CA ASN A 9 -35.00 14.49 -2.17
C ASN A 9 -35.25 14.95 -3.61
N GLU A 10 -34.17 15.22 -4.32
CA GLU A 10 -34.14 15.38 -5.77
C GLU A 10 -34.83 14.17 -6.41
N ASP A 11 -35.74 14.41 -7.36
CA ASP A 11 -36.43 13.32 -8.05
C ASP A 11 -35.40 12.47 -8.81
N PRO A 12 -35.44 11.13 -8.68
CA PRO A 12 -34.48 10.27 -9.34
C PRO A 12 -34.53 10.46 -10.87
N THR A 13 -33.37 10.69 -11.49
CA THR A 13 -33.32 10.97 -12.92
C THR A 13 -33.62 9.70 -13.73
N LEU A 14 -34.66 9.77 -14.56
CA LEU A 14 -35.06 8.68 -15.44
C LEU A 14 -34.19 8.69 -16.71
N ILE A 15 -33.37 7.66 -16.90
CA ILE A 15 -32.43 7.56 -18.02
C ILE A 15 -32.80 6.38 -18.93
N ARG A 16 -32.95 6.64 -20.24
CA ARG A 16 -33.17 5.60 -21.26
C ARG A 16 -31.88 4.85 -21.61
N ARG A 17 -31.98 3.60 -22.07
CA ARG A 17 -30.85 2.71 -22.40
C ARG A 17 -29.76 3.36 -23.25
N GLY A 18 -30.11 4.05 -24.34
CA GLY A 18 -29.12 4.69 -25.21
C GLY A 18 -28.27 5.72 -24.46
N LYS A 19 -28.91 6.65 -23.75
CA LYS A 19 -28.22 7.66 -22.91
C LYS A 19 -27.43 7.01 -21.78
N PHE A 20 -27.93 5.90 -21.22
CA PHE A 20 -27.25 5.13 -20.19
C PHE A 20 -25.99 4.43 -20.71
N LEU A 21 -26.02 3.87 -21.93
CA LEU A 21 -24.84 3.27 -22.57
C LEU A 21 -23.79 4.33 -22.91
N THR A 22 -24.19 5.51 -23.39
CA THR A 22 -23.28 6.65 -23.58
C THR A 22 -22.65 7.06 -22.26
N LEU A 23 -23.44 7.13 -21.18
CA LEU A 23 -22.95 7.44 -19.84
C LEU A 23 -21.91 6.42 -19.37
N LEU A 24 -22.16 5.12 -19.54
CA LEU A 24 -21.19 4.06 -19.24
C LEU A 24 -19.93 4.13 -20.12
N GLN A 25 -20.08 4.45 -21.40
CA GLN A 25 -18.96 4.57 -22.33
C GLN A 25 -18.05 5.74 -21.95
N THR A 26 -18.65 6.89 -21.63
CA THR A 26 -17.93 8.06 -21.13
C THR A 26 -17.25 7.73 -19.81
N ALA A 27 -17.93 7.02 -18.90
CA ALA A 27 -17.33 6.57 -17.64
C ALA A 27 -16.10 5.68 -17.88
N MET A 28 -16.21 4.68 -18.76
CA MET A 28 -15.09 3.80 -19.10
C MET A 28 -13.94 4.55 -19.79
N THR A 29 -14.25 5.50 -20.69
CA THR A 29 -13.26 6.33 -21.38
C THR A 29 -12.51 7.25 -20.41
N LYS A 30 -13.22 7.81 -19.42
CA LYS A 30 -12.66 8.66 -18.36
C LYS A 30 -12.08 7.88 -17.20
N ARG A 31 -12.08 6.54 -17.25
CA ARG A 31 -11.62 5.62 -16.20
C ARG A 31 -12.34 5.80 -14.85
N GLU A 32 -13.60 6.24 -14.90
CA GLU A 32 -14.49 6.30 -13.74
C GLU A 32 -15.15 4.91 -13.52
N PHE A 33 -14.31 3.89 -13.32
CA PHE A 33 -14.71 2.48 -13.29
C PHE A 33 -15.68 2.16 -12.15
N GLN A 34 -15.55 2.81 -10.99
CA GLN A 34 -16.46 2.59 -9.86
C GLN A 34 -17.87 3.12 -10.14
N PHE A 35 -17.98 4.29 -10.77
CA PHE A 35 -19.26 4.81 -11.25
C PHE A 35 -19.86 3.87 -12.31
N ALA A 36 -19.07 3.42 -13.29
CA ALA A 36 -19.52 2.46 -14.29
C ALA A 36 -20.00 1.13 -13.68
N ARG A 37 -19.33 0.65 -12.62
CA ARG A 37 -19.69 -0.56 -11.86
C ARG A 37 -21.05 -0.41 -11.20
N GLN A 38 -21.26 0.66 -10.43
CA GLN A 38 -22.51 0.93 -9.71
C GLN A 38 -23.66 1.18 -10.69
N ALA A 39 -23.44 2.00 -11.72
CA ALA A 39 -24.43 2.24 -12.76
C ALA A 39 -24.85 0.94 -13.45
N SER A 40 -23.88 0.08 -13.82
CA SER A 40 -24.18 -1.21 -14.43
C SER A 40 -24.97 -2.13 -13.49
N LEU A 41 -24.68 -2.13 -12.18
CA LEU A 41 -25.45 -2.90 -11.20
C LEU A 41 -26.90 -2.40 -11.06
N ILE A 42 -27.13 -1.08 -11.06
CA ILE A 42 -28.48 -0.49 -11.04
C ILE A 42 -29.26 -0.93 -12.28
N TRP A 43 -28.62 -0.91 -13.45
CA TRP A 43 -29.24 -1.38 -14.69
C TRP A 43 -29.58 -2.87 -14.63
N LEU A 44 -28.62 -3.71 -14.26
CA LEU A 44 -28.79 -5.17 -14.22
C LEU A 44 -29.75 -5.62 -13.12
N ALA A 45 -30.01 -4.80 -12.10
CA ALA A 45 -31.07 -5.06 -11.12
C ALA A 45 -32.47 -4.97 -11.75
N SER A 46 -32.65 -4.07 -12.72
CA SER A 46 -33.93 -3.92 -13.45
C SER A 46 -34.00 -4.83 -14.67
N TYR A 47 -32.86 -5.05 -15.34
CA TYR A 47 -32.74 -5.79 -16.58
C TYR A 47 -31.58 -6.80 -16.52
N PRO A 48 -31.71 -7.89 -15.74
CA PRO A 48 -30.62 -8.85 -15.52
C PRO A 48 -30.19 -9.60 -16.77
N GLY A 49 -31.03 -9.65 -17.81
CA GLY A 49 -30.74 -10.24 -19.12
C GLY A 49 -30.16 -9.27 -20.15
N ASP A 50 -29.70 -8.07 -19.76
CA ASP A 50 -28.96 -7.22 -20.68
C ASP A 50 -27.52 -7.73 -20.83
N LEU A 51 -27.28 -8.47 -21.91
CA LEU A 51 -25.99 -9.09 -22.19
C LEU A 51 -24.88 -8.06 -22.41
N LEU A 52 -25.18 -6.94 -23.06
CA LEU A 52 -24.22 -5.86 -23.29
C LEU A 52 -23.82 -5.20 -21.98
N VAL A 53 -24.77 -4.84 -21.11
CA VAL A 53 -24.45 -4.24 -19.81
C VAL A 53 -23.78 -5.26 -18.88
N SER A 54 -24.12 -6.54 -18.98
CA SER A 54 -23.42 -7.63 -18.27
C SER A 54 -21.95 -7.75 -18.70
N PHE A 55 -21.68 -7.61 -20.00
CA PHE A 55 -20.32 -7.55 -20.54
C PHE A 55 -19.58 -6.28 -20.08
N VAL A 56 -20.23 -5.11 -20.10
CA VAL A 56 -19.64 -3.85 -19.60
C VAL A 56 -19.30 -3.97 -18.12
N TYR A 57 -20.20 -4.51 -17.30
CA TYR A 57 -19.94 -4.77 -15.89
C TYR A 57 -18.75 -5.69 -15.68
N ALA A 58 -18.65 -6.79 -16.43
CA ALA A 58 -17.51 -7.69 -16.34
C ALA A 58 -16.19 -7.06 -16.83
N SER A 59 -16.25 -6.20 -17.84
CA SER A 59 -15.10 -5.41 -18.32
C SER A 59 -14.62 -4.44 -17.25
N VAL A 60 -15.54 -3.76 -16.56
CA VAL A 60 -15.23 -2.89 -15.43
C VAL A 60 -14.61 -3.67 -14.27
N LEU A 61 -15.14 -4.86 -13.92
CA LEU A 61 -14.55 -5.72 -12.89
C LEU A 61 -13.11 -6.15 -13.25
N SER A 62 -12.86 -6.43 -14.53
CA SER A 62 -11.52 -6.74 -15.03
C SER A 62 -10.54 -5.58 -14.80
N GLU A 63 -10.94 -4.35 -15.14
CA GLU A 63 -10.12 -3.14 -14.95
C GLU A 63 -9.89 -2.81 -13.47
N LEU A 64 -10.83 -3.17 -12.59
CA LEU A 64 -10.71 -3.02 -11.13
C LEU A 64 -9.84 -4.11 -10.47
N GLY A 65 -9.38 -5.11 -11.24
CA GLY A 65 -8.52 -6.20 -10.74
C GLY A 65 -9.27 -7.44 -10.25
N ASP A 66 -10.61 -7.45 -10.26
CA ASP A 66 -11.47 -8.57 -9.86
C ASP A 66 -11.60 -9.62 -10.99
N THR A 67 -10.47 -10.11 -11.47
CA THR A 67 -10.37 -10.98 -12.67
C THR A 67 -11.17 -12.28 -12.57
N GLU A 68 -11.25 -12.90 -11.38
CA GLU A 68 -12.03 -14.13 -11.15
C GLU A 68 -13.54 -13.89 -11.31
N MET A 69 -14.05 -12.80 -10.73
CA MET A 69 -15.46 -12.43 -10.83
C MET A 69 -15.82 -12.00 -12.26
N ALA A 70 -14.93 -11.24 -12.91
CA ALA A 70 -15.06 -10.86 -14.30
C ALA A 70 -15.15 -12.10 -15.21
N ALA A 71 -14.24 -13.06 -15.05
CA ALA A 71 -14.24 -14.32 -15.81
C ALA A 71 -15.53 -15.14 -15.59
N ALA A 72 -16.00 -15.26 -14.34
CA ALA A 72 -17.25 -15.97 -14.04
C ALA A 72 -18.47 -15.32 -14.72
N LYS A 73 -18.53 -13.98 -14.74
CA LYS A 73 -19.59 -13.22 -15.42
C LYS A 73 -19.51 -13.36 -16.94
N LEU A 74 -18.32 -13.24 -17.52
CA LEU A 74 -18.11 -13.41 -18.96
C LEU A 74 -18.44 -14.83 -19.43
N ASN A 75 -18.09 -15.85 -18.65
CA ASN A 75 -18.45 -17.24 -18.95
C ASN A 75 -19.98 -17.42 -19.01
N ARG A 76 -20.71 -16.80 -18.08
CA ARG A 76 -22.18 -16.80 -18.10
C ARG A 76 -22.73 -16.08 -19.34
N VAL A 77 -22.17 -14.92 -19.71
CA VAL A 77 -22.55 -14.20 -20.94
C VAL A 77 -22.30 -15.06 -22.19
N CYS A 78 -21.12 -15.70 -22.29
CA CYS A 78 -20.77 -16.58 -23.41
C CYS A 78 -21.61 -17.87 -23.46
N THR A 79 -22.22 -18.28 -22.34
CA THR A 79 -23.15 -19.41 -22.31
C THR A 79 -24.50 -19.04 -22.95
N TYR A 80 -24.99 -17.82 -22.69
CA TYR A 80 -26.21 -17.28 -23.30
C TYR A 80 -26.01 -16.91 -24.78
N ASP A 81 -24.94 -16.14 -25.07
CA ASP A 81 -24.54 -15.73 -26.42
C ASP A 81 -23.09 -16.16 -26.73
N PRO A 82 -22.88 -17.40 -27.22
CA PRO A 82 -21.56 -17.91 -27.61
C PRO A 82 -20.96 -17.23 -28.85
N GLU A 83 -21.73 -16.39 -29.56
CA GLU A 83 -21.26 -15.60 -30.70
C GLU A 83 -20.90 -14.15 -30.30
N PHE A 84 -20.96 -13.80 -29.01
CA PHE A 84 -20.55 -12.49 -28.50
C PHE A 84 -19.01 -12.38 -28.49
N LEU A 85 -18.47 -11.83 -29.58
CA LEU A 85 -17.04 -11.78 -29.86
C LEU A 85 -16.24 -11.07 -28.76
N GLU A 86 -16.72 -9.92 -28.30
CA GLU A 86 -16.04 -9.06 -27.34
C GLU A 86 -15.95 -9.73 -25.97
N ALA A 87 -17.05 -10.34 -25.51
CA ALA A 87 -17.08 -11.10 -24.26
C ALA A 87 -16.15 -12.31 -24.30
N LEU A 88 -16.14 -13.06 -25.41
CA LEU A 88 -15.24 -14.21 -25.59
C LEU A 88 -13.77 -13.79 -25.63
N SER A 89 -13.47 -12.66 -26.28
CA SER A 89 -12.12 -12.11 -26.35
C SER A 89 -11.59 -11.75 -24.96
N LEU A 90 -12.38 -11.06 -24.14
CA LEU A 90 -11.98 -10.70 -22.79
C LEU A 90 -11.89 -11.92 -21.87
N LEU A 91 -12.82 -12.88 -21.97
CA LEU A 91 -12.76 -14.13 -21.20
C LEU A 91 -11.46 -14.91 -21.45
N THR A 92 -11.07 -15.00 -22.73
CA THR A 92 -9.82 -15.69 -23.12
C THR A 92 -8.58 -14.98 -22.57
N GLN A 93 -8.62 -13.65 -22.45
CA GLN A 93 -7.53 -12.86 -21.85
C GLN A 93 -7.43 -13.07 -20.33
N LEU A 94 -8.55 -13.24 -19.63
CA LEU A 94 -8.58 -13.28 -18.17
C LEU A 94 -8.32 -14.66 -17.54
N VAL A 95 -8.75 -15.74 -18.20
CA VAL A 95 -8.72 -17.09 -17.61
C VAL A 95 -7.33 -17.75 -17.73
N HIS A 96 -6.39 -17.20 -18.50
CA HIS A 96 -5.20 -17.94 -18.92
C HIS A 96 -3.86 -17.18 -18.77
N GLY A 97 -3.00 -17.69 -17.89
CA GLY A 97 -1.54 -17.52 -17.96
C GLY A 97 -0.92 -18.31 -19.14
N GLU A 98 0.34 -18.77 -19.02
CA GLU A 98 1.21 -19.31 -20.10
C GLU A 98 0.66 -20.46 -21.01
N ALA A 99 -0.56 -20.98 -20.81
CA ALA A 99 -1.14 -22.07 -21.61
C ALA A 99 -2.48 -21.67 -22.28
N ILE A 100 -2.53 -21.77 -23.61
CA ILE A 100 -3.69 -21.43 -24.46
C ILE A 100 -4.69 -22.60 -24.50
N ASP A 101 -5.96 -22.39 -24.10
CA ASP A 101 -7.04 -23.36 -24.31
C ASP A 101 -7.44 -23.40 -25.79
N ALA A 102 -7.28 -24.57 -26.42
CA ALA A 102 -7.54 -24.77 -27.83
C ALA A 102 -9.02 -24.58 -28.22
N GLU A 103 -9.98 -24.82 -27.32
CA GLU A 103 -11.42 -24.70 -27.61
C GLU A 103 -11.84 -23.22 -27.70
N TYR A 104 -11.53 -22.42 -26.68
CA TYR A 104 -11.85 -20.98 -26.63
C TYR A 104 -11.09 -20.19 -27.70
N HIS A 105 -9.79 -20.49 -27.89
CA HIS A 105 -9.00 -19.89 -28.96
C HIS A 105 -9.59 -20.18 -30.34
N SER A 106 -9.99 -21.42 -30.60
CA SER A 106 -10.62 -21.78 -31.88
C SER A 106 -11.97 -21.12 -32.10
N ALA A 107 -12.76 -20.95 -31.04
CA ALA A 107 -14.02 -20.24 -31.10
C ALA A 107 -13.81 -18.76 -31.46
N LEU A 108 -12.85 -18.10 -30.80
CA LEU A 108 -12.51 -16.71 -31.06
C LEU A 108 -12.03 -16.50 -32.50
N GLU A 109 -11.12 -17.35 -32.98
CA GLU A 109 -10.60 -17.30 -34.34
C GLU A 109 -11.68 -17.59 -35.40
N TYR A 110 -12.65 -18.46 -35.07
CA TYR A 110 -13.79 -18.75 -35.93
C TYR A 110 -14.71 -17.53 -36.07
N LEU A 111 -15.02 -16.86 -34.95
CA LEU A 111 -15.84 -15.64 -34.94
C LEU A 111 -15.15 -14.49 -35.69
N ARG A 112 -13.83 -14.30 -35.50
CA ARG A 112 -13.01 -13.33 -36.24
C ARG A 112 -12.86 -13.64 -37.73
N GLN A 113 -13.25 -14.84 -38.16
CA GLN A 113 -13.08 -15.35 -39.53
C GLN A 113 -11.60 -15.38 -39.96
N ASN A 114 -10.67 -15.63 -39.04
CA ASN A 114 -9.24 -15.71 -39.36
C ASN A 114 -8.98 -16.97 -40.20
N PRO A 115 -8.47 -16.85 -41.44
CA PRO A 115 -8.23 -18.00 -42.30
C PRO A 115 -7.05 -18.87 -41.86
N ALA A 116 -6.16 -18.37 -40.99
CA ALA A 116 -4.94 -19.05 -40.56
C ALA A 116 -4.65 -18.79 -39.07
N PRO A 117 -5.39 -19.47 -38.15
CA PRO A 117 -5.14 -19.33 -36.71
C PRO A 117 -3.80 -19.94 -36.31
N VAL A 118 -3.12 -19.31 -35.36
CA VAL A 118 -1.90 -19.85 -34.74
C VAL A 118 -2.28 -21.01 -33.80
N PRO A 119 -1.62 -22.18 -33.86
CA PRO A 119 -1.88 -23.29 -32.93
C PRO A 119 -1.64 -22.91 -31.46
N PRO A 120 -2.32 -23.56 -30.49
CA PRO A 120 -3.14 -24.77 -30.65
C PRO A 120 -4.57 -24.49 -31.13
N VAL A 121 -5.08 -25.29 -32.07
CA VAL A 121 -6.48 -25.21 -32.55
C VAL A 121 -7.22 -26.53 -32.36
N ALA A 122 -8.49 -26.44 -32.02
CA ALA A 122 -9.39 -27.56 -31.82
C ALA A 122 -9.66 -28.27 -33.15
N LYS A 123 -9.84 -29.59 -33.09
CA LYS A 123 -10.00 -30.44 -34.28
C LYS A 123 -11.25 -30.06 -35.09
N TRP A 124 -12.30 -29.56 -34.44
CA TRP A 124 -13.54 -29.14 -35.08
C TRP A 124 -13.46 -27.79 -35.81
N PHE A 125 -12.39 -27.00 -35.60
CA PHE A 125 -12.24 -25.66 -36.17
C PHE A 125 -12.29 -25.64 -37.70
N ALA A 126 -11.47 -26.48 -38.34
CA ALA A 126 -11.36 -26.53 -39.80
C ALA A 126 -12.67 -26.96 -40.49
N PRO A 127 -13.34 -28.07 -40.10
CA PRO A 127 -14.63 -28.43 -40.70
C PRO A 127 -15.72 -27.39 -40.44
N LEU A 128 -15.76 -26.77 -39.25
CA LEU A 128 -16.71 -25.69 -38.95
C LEU A 128 -16.51 -24.46 -39.85
N THR A 129 -15.26 -24.05 -40.06
CA THR A 129 -14.91 -22.92 -40.94
C THR A 129 -15.30 -23.20 -42.40
N ASN A 130 -15.09 -24.43 -42.86
CA ASN A 130 -15.51 -24.87 -44.18
C ASN A 130 -17.05 -24.85 -44.32
N ALA A 131 -17.79 -25.25 -43.29
CA ALA A 131 -19.25 -25.18 -43.27
C ALA A 131 -19.75 -23.73 -43.40
N ARG A 132 -19.17 -22.79 -42.62
CA ARG A 132 -19.49 -21.35 -42.72
C ARG A 132 -19.25 -20.79 -44.12
N ARG A 133 -18.09 -21.07 -44.72
CA ARG A 133 -17.76 -20.63 -46.09
C ARG A 133 -18.74 -21.18 -47.13
N ALA A 134 -19.12 -22.45 -47.02
CA ALA A 134 -20.09 -23.06 -47.93
C ALA A 134 -21.50 -22.46 -47.77
N TYR A 135 -21.93 -22.21 -46.53
CA TYR A 135 -23.20 -21.58 -46.21
C TYR A 135 -23.32 -20.14 -46.73
N GLN A 136 -22.26 -19.34 -46.57
CA GLN A 136 -22.17 -17.98 -47.11
C GLN A 136 -22.23 -17.98 -48.65
N LYS A 137 -21.64 -19.00 -49.31
CA LYS A 137 -21.73 -19.20 -50.77
C LYS A 137 -23.08 -19.79 -51.24
N GLY A 138 -24.01 -20.06 -50.32
CA GLY A 138 -25.32 -20.65 -50.64
C GLY A 138 -25.30 -22.15 -50.95
N ASN A 139 -24.16 -22.84 -50.80
CA ASN A 139 -24.06 -24.28 -51.07
C ASN A 139 -24.40 -25.09 -49.81
N LEU A 140 -25.71 -25.29 -49.58
CA LEU A 140 -26.23 -25.93 -48.36
C LEU A 140 -25.78 -27.39 -48.20
N ALA A 141 -25.74 -28.18 -49.27
CA ALA A 141 -25.33 -29.59 -49.21
C ALA A 141 -23.86 -29.77 -48.78
N VAL A 142 -22.96 -28.88 -49.27
CA VAL A 142 -21.56 -28.89 -48.86
C VAL A 142 -21.41 -28.37 -47.42
N ALA A 143 -22.21 -27.37 -47.03
CA ALA A 143 -22.22 -26.85 -45.66
C ALA A 143 -22.68 -27.93 -44.66
N GLU A 144 -23.74 -28.67 -44.97
CA GLU A 144 -24.28 -29.76 -44.16
C GLU A 144 -23.25 -30.89 -43.98
N LYS A 145 -22.60 -31.32 -45.06
CA LYS A 145 -21.54 -32.34 -44.98
C LYS A 145 -20.37 -31.89 -44.08
N ALA A 146 -19.94 -30.64 -44.21
CA ALA A 146 -18.83 -30.10 -43.42
C ALA A 146 -19.20 -29.91 -41.94
N ILE A 147 -20.43 -29.49 -41.62
CA ILE A 147 -20.84 -29.31 -40.22
C ILE A 147 -20.99 -30.65 -39.49
N LEU A 148 -21.47 -31.70 -40.16
CA LEU A 148 -21.53 -33.05 -39.58
C LEU A 148 -20.12 -33.59 -39.24
N GLN A 149 -19.10 -33.24 -40.02
CA GLN A 149 -17.70 -33.56 -39.68
C GLN A 149 -17.23 -32.83 -38.41
N ALA A 150 -17.62 -31.56 -38.22
CA ALA A 150 -17.29 -30.81 -37.01
C ALA A 150 -17.99 -31.39 -35.77
N LEU A 151 -19.27 -31.74 -35.90
CA LEU A 151 -20.07 -32.32 -34.81
C LEU A 151 -19.60 -33.72 -34.40
N ALA A 152 -19.12 -34.54 -35.36
CA ALA A 152 -18.55 -35.86 -35.08
C ALA A 152 -17.32 -35.81 -34.17
N LEU A 153 -16.65 -34.66 -34.08
CA LEU A 153 -15.50 -34.43 -33.20
C LEU A 153 -15.92 -34.01 -31.77
N ASN A 154 -17.22 -33.98 -31.49
CA ASN A 154 -17.83 -33.72 -30.18
C ASN A 154 -17.33 -32.42 -29.50
N PRO A 155 -17.55 -31.24 -30.12
CA PRO A 155 -17.14 -29.95 -29.56
C PRO A 155 -17.79 -29.67 -28.20
N ASN A 156 -17.10 -28.97 -27.30
CA ASN A 156 -17.66 -28.57 -26.00
C ASN A 156 -18.56 -27.34 -26.11
N LEU A 157 -18.25 -26.46 -27.07
CA LEU A 157 -18.97 -25.21 -27.32
C LEU A 157 -20.14 -25.40 -28.30
N PRO A 158 -21.23 -24.61 -28.18
CA PRO A 158 -22.44 -24.74 -29.00
C PRO A 158 -22.29 -24.24 -30.46
N LEU A 159 -21.19 -23.57 -30.82
CA LEU A 159 -21.01 -22.93 -32.14
C LEU A 159 -21.28 -23.87 -33.34
N PRO A 160 -20.79 -25.14 -33.37
CA PRO A 160 -21.14 -26.06 -34.45
C PRO A 160 -22.62 -26.47 -34.48
N ALA A 161 -23.27 -26.55 -33.32
CA ALA A 161 -24.69 -26.88 -33.22
C ALA A 161 -25.57 -25.73 -33.75
N ILE A 162 -25.24 -24.48 -33.40
CA ILE A 162 -25.89 -23.27 -33.91
C ILE A 162 -25.80 -23.23 -35.43
N MET A 163 -24.60 -23.43 -35.98
CA MET A 163 -24.38 -23.45 -37.44
C MET A 163 -25.19 -24.55 -38.13
N HIS A 164 -25.28 -25.74 -37.52
CA HIS A 164 -26.08 -26.83 -38.06
C HIS A 164 -27.57 -26.46 -38.14
N MET A 165 -28.12 -25.90 -37.06
CA MET A 165 -29.52 -25.46 -37.04
C MET A 165 -29.77 -24.33 -38.05
N GLN A 166 -28.84 -23.39 -38.24
CA GLN A 166 -28.94 -22.33 -39.24
C GLN A 166 -28.98 -22.89 -40.68
N ILE A 167 -28.13 -23.88 -41.00
CA ILE A 167 -28.13 -24.56 -42.31
C ILE A 167 -29.49 -25.21 -42.57
N VAL A 168 -30.02 -25.94 -41.58
CA VAL A 168 -31.31 -26.64 -41.69
C VAL A 168 -32.47 -25.64 -41.80
N TYR A 169 -32.45 -24.56 -41.01
CA TYR A 169 -33.42 -23.49 -41.09
C TYR A 169 -33.46 -22.87 -42.51
N LYS A 170 -32.29 -22.57 -43.09
CA LYS A 170 -32.19 -22.02 -44.46
C LYS A 170 -32.64 -23.01 -45.54
N SER A 171 -32.62 -24.31 -45.26
CA SER A 171 -33.16 -25.36 -46.14
C SER A 171 -34.68 -25.52 -46.05
N ASN A 172 -35.36 -24.78 -45.15
CA ASN A 172 -36.79 -24.88 -44.84
C ASN A 172 -37.24 -26.27 -44.34
N ASN A 173 -36.32 -27.06 -43.78
CA ASN A 173 -36.64 -28.37 -43.21
C ASN A 173 -36.97 -28.25 -41.71
N TYR A 174 -38.18 -27.77 -41.40
CA TYR A 174 -38.62 -27.51 -40.02
C TYR A 174 -38.83 -28.78 -39.17
N THR A 175 -39.02 -29.94 -39.81
CA THR A 175 -39.13 -31.23 -39.10
C THR A 175 -37.77 -31.66 -38.55
N LEU A 176 -36.72 -31.54 -39.37
CA LEU A 176 -35.36 -31.76 -38.91
C LEU A 176 -34.93 -30.70 -37.90
N LEU A 177 -35.31 -29.43 -38.12
CA LEU A 177 -34.98 -28.34 -37.19
C LEU A 177 -35.55 -28.60 -35.79
N ALA A 178 -36.80 -29.06 -35.68
CA ALA A 178 -37.42 -29.42 -34.40
C ALA A 178 -36.67 -30.56 -33.70
N THR A 179 -36.28 -31.60 -34.44
CA THR A 179 -35.50 -32.73 -33.90
C THR A 179 -34.14 -32.26 -33.38
N LEU A 180 -33.45 -31.40 -34.13
CA LEU A 180 -32.17 -30.83 -33.71
C LEU A 180 -32.32 -29.89 -32.52
N ALA A 181 -33.42 -29.14 -32.45
CA ALA A 181 -33.71 -28.27 -31.34
C ALA A 181 -33.86 -29.04 -30.02
N ASP A 182 -34.51 -30.20 -30.02
CA ASP A 182 -34.60 -31.06 -28.83
C ASP A 182 -33.23 -31.61 -28.43
N ILE A 183 -32.43 -32.08 -29.39
CA ILE A 183 -31.10 -32.65 -29.12
C ILE A 183 -30.16 -31.58 -28.56
N TYR A 184 -30.08 -30.43 -29.22
CA TYR A 184 -29.15 -29.37 -28.85
C TYR A 184 -29.64 -28.54 -27.66
N GLY A 185 -30.94 -28.34 -27.53
CA GLY A 185 -31.54 -27.67 -26.38
C GLY A 185 -31.31 -28.44 -25.08
N ASN A 186 -31.30 -29.78 -25.12
CA ASN A 186 -30.95 -30.59 -23.94
C ASN A 186 -29.47 -30.47 -23.56
N ARG A 187 -28.58 -30.26 -24.53
CA ARG A 187 -27.13 -30.15 -24.27
C ARG A 187 -26.70 -28.74 -23.86
N TRP A 188 -27.31 -27.71 -24.44
CA TRP A 188 -27.01 -26.30 -24.17
C TRP A 188 -28.31 -25.53 -23.88
N PRO A 189 -28.94 -25.77 -22.71
CA PRO A 189 -30.27 -25.24 -22.39
C PRO A 189 -30.33 -23.71 -22.32
N ASP A 190 -29.20 -23.07 -22.00
CA ASP A 190 -29.09 -21.62 -21.84
C ASP A 190 -28.73 -20.88 -23.15
N CYS A 191 -28.43 -21.59 -24.25
CA CYS A 191 -28.02 -20.93 -25.49
C CYS A 191 -29.20 -20.29 -26.23
N ILE A 192 -29.18 -18.96 -26.36
CA ILE A 192 -30.30 -18.18 -26.92
C ILE A 192 -30.52 -18.49 -28.39
N GLN A 193 -29.47 -18.64 -29.20
CA GLN A 193 -29.57 -18.98 -30.63
C GLN A 193 -30.33 -20.29 -30.85
N ILE A 194 -29.99 -21.33 -30.08
CA ILE A 194 -30.65 -22.64 -30.17
C ILE A 194 -32.13 -22.49 -29.78
N LYS A 195 -32.42 -21.71 -28.74
CA LYS A 195 -33.78 -21.48 -28.26
C LYS A 195 -34.64 -20.68 -29.23
N LEU A 196 -34.07 -19.67 -29.90
CA LEU A 196 -34.74 -18.90 -30.95
C LEU A 196 -35.07 -19.79 -32.17
N LEU A 197 -34.11 -20.59 -32.63
CA LEU A 197 -34.35 -21.53 -33.75
C LEU A 197 -35.36 -22.62 -33.37
N SER A 198 -35.36 -23.05 -32.10
CA SER A 198 -36.36 -23.96 -31.54
C SER A 198 -37.75 -23.33 -31.53
N ALA A 199 -37.87 -22.06 -31.15
CA ALA A 199 -39.14 -21.34 -31.16
C ALA A 199 -39.74 -21.25 -32.57
N ILE A 200 -38.89 -20.95 -33.57
CA ILE A 200 -39.31 -20.91 -34.97
C ILE A 200 -39.77 -22.30 -35.44
N ALA A 201 -39.06 -23.37 -35.05
CA ALA A 201 -39.47 -24.73 -35.38
C ALA A 201 -40.84 -25.09 -34.78
N ASP A 202 -41.09 -24.76 -33.52
CA ASP A 202 -42.37 -25.00 -32.85
C ASP A 202 -43.52 -24.28 -33.56
N MET A 203 -43.35 -22.99 -33.90
CA MET A 203 -44.38 -22.21 -34.59
C MET A 203 -44.69 -22.76 -35.98
N GLN A 204 -43.68 -23.23 -36.72
CA GLN A 204 -43.90 -23.84 -38.05
C GLN A 204 -44.58 -25.22 -37.96
N GLN A 205 -44.56 -25.87 -36.81
CA GLN A 205 -45.26 -27.13 -36.53
C GLN A 205 -46.66 -26.92 -35.91
N GLY A 206 -47.10 -25.66 -35.73
CA GLY A 206 -48.39 -25.31 -35.14
C GLY A 206 -48.41 -25.27 -33.61
N GLU A 207 -47.25 -25.39 -32.96
CA GLU A 207 -47.08 -25.34 -31.50
C GLU A 207 -46.79 -23.90 -31.03
N ASP A 208 -47.65 -22.95 -31.42
CA ASP A 208 -47.42 -21.51 -31.24
C ASP A 208 -47.18 -21.11 -29.78
N ALA A 209 -47.89 -21.72 -28.82
CA ALA A 209 -47.74 -21.42 -27.40
C ALA A 209 -46.32 -21.73 -26.88
N ARG A 210 -45.75 -22.88 -27.28
CA ARG A 210 -44.38 -23.29 -26.89
C ARG A 210 -43.34 -22.41 -27.57
N GLY A 211 -43.58 -22.05 -28.84
CA GLY A 211 -42.73 -21.11 -29.57
C GLY A 211 -42.68 -19.73 -28.91
N VAL A 212 -43.84 -19.18 -28.56
CA VAL A 212 -43.97 -17.87 -27.89
C VAL A 212 -43.34 -17.88 -26.51
N GLU A 213 -43.49 -18.96 -25.72
CA GLU A 213 -42.81 -19.11 -24.44
C GLU A 213 -41.28 -19.06 -24.58
N LYS A 214 -40.74 -19.75 -25.59
CA LYS A 214 -39.30 -19.71 -25.88
C LYS A 214 -38.85 -18.31 -26.31
N LEU A 215 -39.65 -17.58 -27.10
CA LEU A 215 -39.36 -16.19 -27.49
C LEU A 215 -39.37 -15.23 -26.29
N HIS A 216 -40.34 -15.34 -25.38
CA HIS A 216 -40.35 -14.54 -24.14
C HIS A 216 -39.15 -14.85 -23.24
N TRP A 217 -38.77 -16.11 -23.13
CA TRP A 217 -37.56 -16.48 -22.39
C TRP A 217 -36.31 -15.85 -23.03
N SER A 218 -36.21 -15.87 -24.37
CA SER A 218 -35.10 -15.25 -25.10
C SER A 218 -35.08 -13.73 -24.88
N ALA A 219 -36.24 -13.05 -24.94
CA ALA A 219 -36.34 -11.62 -24.67
C ALA A 219 -35.98 -11.27 -23.21
N ALA A 220 -36.20 -12.16 -22.25
CA ALA A 220 -35.82 -11.95 -20.85
C ALA A 220 -34.30 -12.12 -20.59
N HIS A 221 -33.59 -12.90 -21.41
CA HIS A 221 -32.16 -13.20 -21.26
C HIS A 221 -31.25 -12.51 -22.30
N ASP A 222 -31.86 -11.83 -23.27
CA ASP A 222 -31.24 -10.90 -24.22
C ASP A 222 -32.22 -9.75 -24.46
N VAL A 223 -32.37 -8.89 -23.46
CA VAL A 223 -33.35 -7.80 -23.49
C VAL A 223 -33.04 -6.74 -24.55
N GLY A 224 -31.76 -6.62 -24.91
CA GLY A 224 -31.29 -5.75 -25.99
C GLY A 224 -31.52 -6.33 -27.38
N GLY A 225 -31.87 -7.62 -27.50
CA GLY A 225 -32.16 -8.28 -28.77
C GLY A 225 -30.95 -8.53 -29.66
N GLN A 226 -29.73 -8.49 -29.12
CA GLN A 226 -28.51 -8.59 -29.93
C GLN A 226 -28.41 -9.94 -30.68
N VAL A 227 -28.93 -11.03 -30.09
CA VAL A 227 -28.86 -12.38 -30.66
C VAL A 227 -29.92 -12.55 -31.76
N ILE A 228 -31.15 -12.09 -31.52
CA ILE A 228 -32.24 -12.23 -32.51
C ILE A 228 -31.99 -11.35 -33.73
N GLU A 229 -31.46 -10.14 -33.54
CA GLU A 229 -31.07 -9.26 -34.64
C GLU A 229 -29.92 -9.84 -35.46
N ARG A 230 -28.91 -10.45 -34.81
CA ARG A 230 -27.82 -11.15 -35.51
C ARG A 230 -28.33 -12.35 -36.32
N LEU A 231 -29.32 -13.07 -35.81
CA LEU A 231 -29.86 -14.29 -36.41
C LEU A 231 -30.84 -14.03 -37.57
N LEU A 232 -31.76 -13.08 -37.40
CA LEU A 232 -32.89 -12.83 -38.31
C LEU A 232 -32.88 -11.44 -38.97
N GLY A 233 -31.97 -10.55 -38.55
CA GLY A 233 -31.91 -9.17 -38.97
C GLY A 233 -32.78 -8.23 -38.10
N PRO A 234 -32.55 -6.90 -38.18
CA PRO A 234 -33.21 -5.90 -37.33
C PRO A 234 -34.72 -5.71 -37.59
N ASN A 235 -35.23 -6.25 -38.71
CA ASN A 235 -36.64 -6.19 -39.12
C ASN A 235 -37.36 -7.55 -38.95
N HIS A 236 -36.98 -8.33 -37.94
CA HIS A 236 -37.57 -9.64 -37.69
C HIS A 236 -39.04 -9.54 -37.23
N PRO A 237 -39.90 -10.55 -37.52
CA PRO A 237 -41.33 -10.50 -37.23
C PRO A 237 -41.66 -10.51 -35.74
N PHE A 238 -40.72 -10.92 -34.89
CA PHE A 238 -40.90 -11.07 -33.44
C PHE A 238 -40.57 -9.80 -32.63
N LYS A 239 -40.25 -8.69 -33.31
CA LYS A 239 -39.85 -7.43 -32.66
C LYS A 239 -40.79 -6.97 -31.53
N PRO A 240 -42.13 -7.08 -31.65
CA PRO A 240 -43.06 -6.67 -30.58
C PRO A 240 -42.94 -7.46 -29.26
N ILE A 241 -42.22 -8.59 -29.24
CA ILE A 241 -41.98 -9.37 -28.01
C ILE A 241 -40.88 -8.72 -27.15
N TRP A 242 -39.96 -7.97 -27.77
CA TRP A 242 -38.88 -7.27 -27.08
C TRP A 242 -39.38 -5.91 -26.54
N PRO A 243 -38.93 -5.50 -25.35
CA PRO A 243 -39.30 -4.21 -24.77
C PRO A 243 -38.63 -3.05 -25.53
N GLU A 244 -39.41 -2.04 -25.93
CA GLU A 244 -38.89 -0.89 -26.71
C GLU A 244 -38.41 0.30 -25.84
N ASP A 245 -38.98 0.52 -24.64
CA ASP A 245 -38.66 1.66 -23.76
C ASP A 245 -37.91 1.22 -22.49
N LEU A 246 -36.67 0.76 -22.66
CA LEU A 246 -35.78 0.38 -21.57
C LEU A 246 -35.25 1.63 -20.86
N LYS A 247 -35.55 1.76 -19.56
CA LYS A 247 -35.19 2.92 -18.75
C LYS A 247 -35.02 2.55 -17.28
N VAL A 248 -34.14 3.25 -16.59
CA VAL A 248 -33.89 3.05 -15.17
C VAL A 248 -33.80 4.41 -14.47
N TYR A 249 -34.16 4.41 -13.20
CA TYR A 249 -33.90 5.52 -12.31
C TYR A 249 -32.45 5.42 -11.84
N VAL A 250 -31.63 6.39 -12.22
CA VAL A 250 -30.25 6.48 -11.75
C VAL A 250 -30.19 7.59 -10.72
N ASP A 251 -30.02 7.17 -9.47
CA ASP A 251 -29.79 8.03 -8.31
C ASP A 251 -28.31 7.93 -7.92
N LEU A 252 -27.43 8.23 -8.89
CA LEU A 252 -25.99 8.28 -8.71
C LEU A 252 -25.50 9.67 -9.11
N PRO A 253 -24.70 10.35 -8.27
CA PRO A 253 -24.09 11.61 -8.66
C PRO A 253 -23.14 11.35 -9.84
N VAL A 254 -23.36 12.03 -10.97
CA VAL A 254 -22.53 11.86 -12.17
C VAL A 254 -21.19 12.59 -11.95
N PRO A 255 -20.04 11.90 -11.99
CA PRO A 255 -18.72 12.52 -11.86
C PRO A 255 -18.51 13.72 -12.79
N ALA A 256 -17.84 14.77 -12.31
CA ALA A 256 -17.60 15.99 -13.08
C ALA A 256 -16.85 15.73 -14.40
N SER A 257 -15.95 14.75 -14.43
CA SER A 257 -15.22 14.30 -15.63
C SER A 257 -16.15 13.78 -16.74
N ILE A 258 -17.25 13.14 -16.35
CA ILE A 258 -18.30 12.64 -17.24
C ILE A 258 -19.24 13.78 -17.63
N ALA A 259 -19.65 14.61 -16.66
CA ALA A 259 -20.52 15.77 -16.90
C ALA A 259 -19.89 16.79 -17.88
N VAL A 260 -18.58 17.04 -17.78
CA VAL A 260 -17.86 17.92 -18.72
C VAL A 260 -17.83 17.35 -20.13
N GLU A 261 -17.55 16.05 -20.28
CA GLU A 261 -17.47 15.40 -21.59
C GLU A 261 -18.83 15.33 -22.29
N LEU A 262 -19.90 15.10 -21.51
CA LEU A 262 -21.28 15.10 -22.00
C LEU A 262 -21.84 16.51 -22.20
N GLY A 263 -21.03 17.56 -21.97
CA GLY A 263 -21.42 18.96 -22.17
C GLY A 263 -22.41 19.50 -21.13
N TRP A 264 -22.58 18.82 -19.99
CA TRP A 264 -23.53 19.20 -18.94
C TRP A 264 -23.04 20.38 -18.08
N ASN A 265 -21.76 20.78 -18.24
CA ASN A 265 -21.15 21.95 -17.58
C ASN A 265 -20.97 23.15 -18.54
N ALA A 266 -21.97 23.44 -19.39
CA ALA A 266 -22.00 24.69 -20.14
C ALA A 266 -22.65 25.80 -19.30
N LEU A 267 -21.83 26.60 -18.60
CA LEU A 267 -22.27 27.91 -18.12
C LEU A 267 -22.63 28.76 -19.35
N SER A 268 -23.89 29.19 -19.45
CA SER A 268 -24.39 30.05 -20.53
C SER A 268 -23.41 31.20 -20.77
N PRO A 269 -22.94 31.45 -22.01
CA PRO A 269 -22.11 32.60 -22.28
C PRO A 269 -22.97 33.84 -22.02
N SER A 270 -22.48 34.68 -21.12
CA SER A 270 -23.06 35.97 -20.81
C SER A 270 -23.26 36.77 -22.09
N SER A 271 -24.53 37.03 -22.42
CA SER A 271 -24.94 37.87 -23.53
C SER A 271 -24.27 39.24 -23.41
N THR A 272 -23.36 39.51 -24.34
CA THR A 272 -22.72 40.81 -24.55
C THR A 272 -23.74 41.92 -24.78
N ALA A 273 -23.54 43.00 -24.03
CA ALA A 273 -24.01 44.37 -24.20
C ALA A 273 -24.79 44.73 -25.48
N SER A 274 -26.00 45.28 -25.28
CA SER A 274 -26.58 46.30 -26.15
C SER A 274 -27.37 47.32 -25.33
N THR A 275 -26.78 48.53 -25.28
CA THR A 275 -27.25 49.91 -25.01
C THR A 275 -28.66 50.25 -24.46
N PRO A 276 -28.78 51.37 -23.71
CA PRO A 276 -29.99 51.80 -23.00
C PRO A 276 -30.88 52.73 -23.84
N THR A 277 -32.19 52.78 -23.54
CA THR A 277 -33.05 53.91 -23.91
C THR A 277 -34.25 54.06 -22.97
N ASP A 278 -34.25 55.20 -22.27
CA ASP A 278 -35.31 56.08 -21.77
C ASP A 278 -36.54 55.60 -20.93
N GLU A 279 -36.59 56.25 -19.76
CA GLU A 279 -37.62 56.55 -18.73
C GLU A 279 -39.09 56.89 -19.15
N PRO A 280 -40.06 57.16 -18.23
CA PRO A 280 -40.08 57.01 -16.76
C PRO A 280 -41.41 56.47 -16.12
N GLU A 281 -41.35 56.30 -14.78
CA GLU A 281 -42.35 56.67 -13.76
C GLU A 281 -43.09 55.60 -12.90
N LYS A 282 -42.87 55.77 -11.58
CA LYS A 282 -43.75 55.58 -10.40
C LYS A 282 -43.67 54.30 -9.55
N THR A 283 -42.71 54.36 -8.62
CA THR A 283 -42.84 54.11 -7.16
C THR A 283 -43.82 53.05 -6.63
N LYS A 284 -43.26 51.99 -6.01
CA LYS A 284 -43.55 51.58 -4.60
C LYS A 284 -42.64 50.44 -4.09
N ALA A 285 -42.07 50.69 -2.91
CA ALA A 285 -41.62 49.78 -1.83
C ALA A 285 -40.77 48.53 -2.15
N ILE A 286 -39.56 48.53 -1.58
CA ILE A 286 -38.63 47.39 -1.45
C ILE A 286 -39.18 46.41 -0.39
N PRO A 287 -39.17 45.10 -0.68
CA PRO A 287 -38.43 44.19 0.16
C PRO A 287 -37.41 43.38 -0.66
N VAL A 288 -36.25 43.17 -0.05
CA VAL A 288 -35.09 42.44 -0.59
C VAL A 288 -35.50 41.00 -0.94
N ARG A 289 -35.68 40.75 -2.23
CA ARG A 289 -35.83 39.41 -2.80
C ARG A 289 -34.43 38.86 -3.03
N LYS A 290 -34.03 37.84 -2.27
CA LYS A 290 -32.84 37.03 -2.54
C LYS A 290 -32.90 36.59 -4.01
N LYS A 291 -31.84 36.90 -4.77
CA LYS A 291 -31.59 36.30 -6.08
C LYS A 291 -31.43 34.81 -5.85
N THR A 292 -32.46 34.05 -6.22
CA THR A 292 -32.34 32.64 -6.55
C THR A 292 -31.33 32.53 -7.68
N ALA A 293 -30.29 31.72 -7.50
CA ALA A 293 -29.56 31.19 -8.64
C ALA A 293 -30.57 30.39 -9.45
N ASP A 294 -30.76 30.76 -10.71
CA ASP A 294 -31.57 30.00 -11.64
C ASP A 294 -30.83 28.68 -11.89
N TYR A 295 -31.29 27.61 -11.24
CA TYR A 295 -30.87 26.25 -11.54
C TYR A 295 -31.61 25.82 -12.80
N VAL A 296 -30.87 25.58 -13.88
CA VAL A 296 -31.38 24.90 -15.06
C VAL A 296 -31.74 23.48 -14.63
N THR A 297 -33.01 23.12 -14.72
CA THR A 297 -33.44 21.73 -14.58
C THR A 297 -33.23 21.03 -15.92
N MET A 298 -32.77 19.77 -15.89
CA MET A 298 -32.57 18.92 -17.09
C MET A 298 -33.87 18.62 -17.87
N ALA A 299 -35.00 19.21 -17.47
CA ALA A 299 -36.26 19.20 -18.22
C ALA A 299 -36.27 20.19 -19.39
N ASP A 300 -35.34 21.17 -19.44
CA ASP A 300 -35.34 22.26 -20.43
C ASP A 300 -34.37 22.08 -21.61
N LEU A 301 -33.90 20.86 -21.90
CA LEU A 301 -33.03 20.60 -23.05
C LEU A 301 -33.69 19.64 -24.04
N SER A 302 -34.61 20.21 -24.83
CA SER A 302 -35.09 19.63 -26.08
C SER A 302 -34.15 19.99 -27.23
N GLU A 303 -33.02 19.29 -27.37
CA GLU A 303 -32.29 19.24 -28.64
C GLU A 303 -31.83 17.80 -28.93
N GLU A 304 -32.14 17.35 -30.15
CA GLU A 304 -31.93 16.01 -30.68
C GLU A 304 -30.44 15.69 -30.79
N VAL A 305 -29.91 14.96 -29.79
CA VAL A 305 -28.64 14.24 -29.95
C VAL A 305 -28.98 12.83 -30.45
N ASP A 306 -28.45 12.47 -31.62
CA ASP A 306 -28.62 11.14 -32.23
C ASP A 306 -27.89 10.07 -31.38
N TYR A 307 -28.66 9.28 -30.64
CA TYR A 307 -28.17 8.21 -29.76
C TYR A 307 -28.14 6.86 -30.49
N SER A 308 -27.44 6.77 -31.63
CA SER A 308 -27.14 5.48 -32.24
C SER A 308 -26.37 4.61 -31.24
N GLU A 309 -26.77 3.33 -31.09
CA GLU A 309 -26.22 2.44 -30.06
C GLU A 309 -24.69 2.41 -30.05
N VAL A 310 -24.12 2.58 -28.87
CA VAL A 310 -22.67 2.54 -28.64
C VAL A 310 -22.15 1.13 -29.00
N PRO A 311 -21.18 0.99 -29.92
CA PRO A 311 -20.72 -0.33 -30.35
C PRO A 311 -20.03 -1.07 -29.18
N PRO A 312 -20.24 -2.38 -29.00
CA PRO A 312 -19.64 -3.15 -27.89
C PRO A 312 -18.11 -3.04 -27.83
N GLU A 313 -17.45 -2.97 -28.99
CA GLU A 313 -15.99 -2.79 -29.10
C GLU A 313 -15.49 -1.50 -28.42
N SER A 314 -16.32 -0.46 -28.30
CA SER A 314 -15.90 0.79 -27.65
C SER A 314 -15.73 0.66 -26.13
N PHE A 315 -16.28 -0.40 -25.54
CA PHE A 315 -16.07 -0.76 -24.14
C PHE A 315 -14.83 -1.66 -23.96
N LEU A 316 -14.24 -2.17 -25.04
CA LEU A 316 -12.92 -2.80 -25.01
C LEU A 316 -11.85 -1.69 -25.08
N MET A 317 -11.02 -1.57 -24.04
CA MET A 317 -9.90 -0.62 -24.06
C MET A 317 -8.82 -1.09 -25.05
N SER A 318 -8.97 -0.74 -26.32
CA SER A 318 -8.08 -1.17 -27.41
C SER A 318 -6.84 -0.27 -27.60
N LYS A 319 -6.41 0.47 -26.56
CA LYS A 319 -5.16 1.22 -26.59
C LYS A 319 -4.32 0.90 -25.34
N PRO A 320 -3.03 0.55 -25.50
CA PRO A 320 -2.09 0.56 -24.39
C PRO A 320 -2.08 1.98 -23.78
N PRO A 321 -1.74 2.10 -22.49
CA PRO A 321 -2.06 3.27 -21.68
C PRO A 321 -1.60 4.56 -22.36
N SER A 322 -2.42 5.61 -22.25
CA SER A 322 -2.00 6.99 -22.47
C SER A 322 -0.62 7.21 -21.85
N PHE A 323 0.31 7.83 -22.60
CA PHE A 323 1.73 8.03 -22.30
C PHE A 323 2.05 8.74 -20.96
N ALA A 324 1.04 9.06 -20.14
CA ALA A 324 1.19 9.51 -18.76
C ALA A 324 1.24 8.34 -17.76
N ASP A 325 0.45 7.28 -17.96
CA ASP A 325 0.35 6.14 -17.03
C ASP A 325 1.45 5.10 -17.24
N GLU A 326 1.89 4.86 -18.48
CA GLU A 326 3.09 4.04 -18.72
C GLU A 326 4.30 4.65 -18.02
N LYS A 327 4.43 5.98 -18.01
CA LYS A 327 5.56 6.63 -17.32
C LYS A 327 5.44 6.48 -15.80
N GLN A 328 4.24 6.59 -15.22
CA GLN A 328 4.06 6.43 -13.78
C GLN A 328 4.15 4.98 -13.32
N GLN A 329 3.59 4.03 -14.07
CA GLN A 329 3.68 2.60 -13.79
C GLN A 329 5.08 2.07 -14.06
N LYS A 330 5.76 2.56 -15.11
CA LYS A 330 7.19 2.28 -15.34
C LYS A 330 8.04 2.87 -14.23
N VAL A 331 7.84 4.12 -13.81
CA VAL A 331 8.56 4.70 -12.66
C VAL A 331 8.27 3.93 -11.37
N ARG A 332 7.01 3.52 -11.12
CA ARG A 332 6.66 2.68 -9.96
C ARG A 332 7.39 1.35 -10.01
N ASN A 333 7.33 0.65 -11.14
CA ASN A 333 7.97 -0.63 -11.34
C ASN A 333 9.51 -0.49 -11.26
N GLU A 334 10.10 0.57 -11.83
CA GLU A 334 11.52 0.90 -11.74
C GLU A 334 11.94 1.21 -10.30
N THR A 335 11.15 1.96 -9.52
CA THR A 335 11.44 2.23 -8.11
C THR A 335 11.36 0.96 -7.27
N VAL A 336 10.31 0.13 -7.46
CA VAL A 336 10.16 -1.15 -6.77
C VAL A 336 11.28 -2.11 -7.17
N GLU A 337 11.62 -2.19 -8.45
CA GLU A 337 12.74 -2.99 -8.95
C GLU A 337 14.06 -2.51 -8.33
N THR A 338 14.30 -1.19 -8.29
CA THR A 338 15.50 -0.62 -7.65
C THR A 338 15.57 -0.95 -6.15
N LEU A 339 14.46 -0.82 -5.42
CA LEU A 339 14.40 -1.15 -3.99
C LEU A 339 14.62 -2.65 -3.76
N ASN A 340 14.01 -3.50 -4.59
CA ASN A 340 14.17 -4.95 -4.52
C ASN A 340 15.56 -5.41 -4.97
N GLU A 341 16.18 -4.74 -5.93
CA GLU A 341 17.57 -4.97 -6.33
C GLU A 341 18.52 -4.60 -5.19
N ILE A 342 18.34 -3.44 -4.56
CA ILE A 342 19.10 -3.05 -3.36
C ILE A 342 18.96 -4.16 -2.29
N GLN A 343 17.74 -4.65 -2.05
CA GLN A 343 17.49 -5.75 -1.12
C GLN A 343 18.13 -7.08 -1.56
N GLN A 344 18.11 -7.41 -2.84
CA GLN A 344 18.75 -8.61 -3.37
C GLN A 344 20.28 -8.51 -3.36
N GLU A 345 20.88 -7.33 -3.55
CA GLU A 345 22.31 -7.10 -3.37
C GLU A 345 22.73 -7.37 -1.93
N PHE A 346 21.90 -6.94 -0.98
CA PHE A 346 22.04 -7.26 0.42
C PHE A 346 21.95 -8.78 0.72
N ASP A 347 21.13 -9.55 -0.01
CA ASP A 347 20.87 -10.97 0.27
C ASP A 347 21.76 -11.96 -0.52
N LYS A 348 22.10 -11.67 -1.78
CA LYS A 348 22.88 -12.56 -2.68
C LYS A 348 24.33 -12.77 -2.22
N LEU A 349 24.92 -11.80 -1.52
CA LEU A 349 26.30 -11.88 -1.03
C LEU A 349 26.47 -12.53 0.35
N ALA A 350 25.37 -12.89 1.02
CA ALA A 350 25.42 -13.74 2.20
C ALA A 350 25.80 -15.20 1.86
N LYS A 351 25.70 -15.63 0.59
CA LYS A 351 25.80 -17.06 0.20
C LYS A 351 26.96 -17.49 -0.70
N SER A 352 27.69 -16.59 -1.37
CA SER A 352 29.08 -16.81 -1.86
C SER A 352 29.43 -15.74 -2.89
N ILE A 353 30.65 -15.22 -2.81
CA ILE A 353 31.15 -14.16 -3.70
C ILE A 353 31.47 -14.77 -5.07
N ARG A 354 30.66 -14.51 -6.10
CA ARG A 354 31.07 -14.69 -7.51
C ARG A 354 31.52 -13.35 -8.08
N LYS A 355 32.69 -13.34 -8.72
CA LYS A 355 33.39 -12.14 -9.22
C LYS A 355 32.65 -11.33 -10.30
N THR A 356 31.60 -11.88 -10.91
CA THR A 356 30.93 -11.28 -12.06
C THR A 356 29.79 -10.31 -11.70
N GLU A 357 29.39 -10.25 -10.43
CA GLU A 357 28.22 -9.46 -9.94
C GLU A 357 28.62 -8.16 -9.20
N LEU A 358 29.91 -7.83 -9.16
CA LEU A 358 30.50 -6.66 -8.48
C LEU A 358 30.27 -5.31 -9.19
N SER A 359 29.45 -5.24 -10.24
CA SER A 359 29.36 -4.05 -11.10
C SER A 359 28.44 -2.94 -10.57
N SER A 360 27.57 -3.20 -9.59
CA SER A 360 26.58 -2.22 -9.08
C SER A 360 26.71 -1.88 -7.59
N ALA A 361 27.59 -2.53 -6.82
CA ALA A 361 27.65 -2.38 -5.37
C ALA A 361 28.96 -1.68 -4.95
N ASP A 362 28.91 -0.81 -3.93
CA ASP A 362 30.10 -0.11 -3.43
C ASP A 362 30.94 -1.05 -2.57
N ALA A 363 31.89 -1.74 -3.21
CA ALA A 363 32.73 -2.77 -2.60
C ALA A 363 33.98 -2.22 -1.88
N ARG A 364 34.02 -0.92 -1.55
CA ARG A 364 35.11 -0.30 -0.79
C ARG A 364 35.22 -0.88 0.62
N PHE A 365 36.41 -0.82 1.21
CA PHE A 365 36.64 -1.38 2.54
C PHE A 365 35.90 -0.55 3.62
N PRO A 366 35.10 -1.17 4.50
CA PRO A 366 34.18 -0.45 5.38
C PRO A 366 34.87 0.05 6.65
N ASN A 367 34.60 1.31 6.99
CA ASN A 367 34.99 1.94 8.23
C ASN A 367 33.80 2.05 9.19
N TYR A 368 34.04 1.67 10.45
CA TYR A 368 33.19 2.01 11.56
C TYR A 368 33.57 3.43 12.04
N VAL A 369 32.68 4.39 11.83
CA VAL A 369 32.87 5.80 12.25
C VAL A 369 32.26 6.02 13.63
N LEU A 370 33.06 6.55 14.56
CA LEU A 370 32.64 7.00 15.89
C LEU A 370 32.57 8.53 15.90
N LEU A 371 31.38 9.10 15.92
CA LEU A 371 31.13 10.55 15.76
C LEU A 371 30.76 11.23 17.09
N THR A 372 31.39 12.37 17.40
CA THR A 372 30.98 13.25 18.51
C THR A 372 31.42 14.71 18.28
N SER A 373 31.05 15.64 19.16
CA SER A 373 31.49 17.04 19.14
C SER A 373 32.36 17.36 20.36
N LYS A 374 33.60 17.80 20.15
CA LYS A 374 34.49 18.20 21.25
C LYS A 374 34.03 19.49 21.93
N THR A 375 33.53 20.44 21.15
CA THR A 375 33.04 21.73 21.65
C THR A 375 31.81 21.52 22.52
N ALA A 376 30.82 20.76 22.05
CA ALA A 376 29.61 20.47 22.82
C ALA A 376 29.90 19.65 24.07
N LEU A 377 30.74 18.61 23.97
CA LEU A 377 31.18 17.83 25.14
C LEU A 377 31.88 18.72 26.17
N THR A 378 32.74 19.63 25.73
CA THR A 378 33.43 20.57 26.62
C THR A 378 32.46 21.55 27.26
N GLN A 379 31.46 22.02 26.51
CA GLN A 379 30.44 22.94 27.01
C GLN A 379 29.52 22.26 28.05
N LYS A 380 29.14 20.99 27.82
CA LYS A 380 28.23 20.25 28.70
C LYS A 380 28.93 19.67 29.93
N TYR A 381 30.11 19.07 29.76
CA TYR A 381 30.79 18.28 30.80
C TYR A 381 32.15 18.81 31.27
N GLY A 382 32.66 19.86 30.63
CA GLY A 382 33.99 20.39 30.86
C GLY A 382 35.10 19.63 30.11
N THR A 383 36.26 20.28 29.98
CA THR A 383 37.38 19.83 29.12
C THR A 383 37.91 18.45 29.51
N ASN A 384 38.06 18.16 30.81
CA ASN A 384 38.62 16.90 31.28
C ASN A 384 37.71 15.72 30.92
N THR A 385 36.40 15.86 31.18
CA THR A 385 35.41 14.83 30.88
C THR A 385 35.27 14.61 29.37
N ALA A 386 35.29 15.69 28.57
CA ALA A 386 35.31 15.60 27.12
C ALA A 386 36.51 14.79 26.60
N SER A 387 37.71 15.02 27.17
CA SER A 387 38.91 14.22 26.84
C SER A 387 38.72 12.74 27.18
N VAL A 388 38.21 12.42 28.37
CA VAL A 388 37.98 11.03 28.79
C VAL A 388 37.01 10.30 27.84
N ILE A 389 35.96 10.98 27.39
CA ILE A 389 34.99 10.43 26.42
C ILE A 389 35.68 10.14 25.08
N ILE A 390 36.43 11.12 24.54
CA ILE A 390 37.14 10.96 23.27
C ILE A 390 38.22 9.87 23.36
N ASP A 391 38.96 9.78 24.46
CA ASP A 391 39.96 8.73 24.68
C ASP A 391 39.32 7.34 24.75
N SER A 392 38.13 7.24 25.37
CA SER A 392 37.33 6.01 25.40
C SER A 392 36.86 5.60 24.00
N MET A 393 36.49 6.56 23.15
CA MET A 393 36.16 6.34 21.73
C MET A 393 37.39 5.88 20.94
N GLN A 394 38.56 6.47 21.15
CA GLN A 394 39.81 6.04 20.51
C GLN A 394 40.18 4.61 20.91
N ASN A 395 40.03 4.26 22.19
CA ASN A 395 40.26 2.91 22.67
C ASN A 395 39.28 1.90 22.03
N LEU A 396 38.02 2.29 21.81
CA LEU A 396 37.05 1.47 21.09
C LEU A 396 37.46 1.29 19.62
N ALA A 397 37.84 2.37 18.93
CA ALA A 397 38.33 2.32 17.55
C ALA A 397 39.50 1.34 17.39
N LEU A 398 40.51 1.43 18.26
CA LEU A 398 41.66 0.51 18.24
C LEU A 398 41.23 -0.96 18.35
N LYS A 399 40.22 -1.28 19.16
CA LYS A 399 39.68 -2.65 19.28
C LYS A 399 38.92 -3.07 18.02
N ILE A 400 38.15 -2.18 17.39
CA ILE A 400 37.42 -2.46 16.15
C ILE A 400 38.43 -2.74 15.02
N THR A 401 39.43 -1.88 14.83
CA THR A 401 40.47 -2.04 13.81
C THR A 401 41.31 -3.32 14.01
N ALA A 402 41.42 -3.82 15.26
CA ALA A 402 42.08 -5.09 15.53
C ALA A 402 41.28 -6.32 15.05
N LEU A 403 39.99 -6.17 14.73
CA LEU A 403 39.12 -7.25 14.27
C LEU A 403 39.10 -7.33 12.73
N PRO A 404 38.95 -8.53 12.14
CA PRO A 404 38.99 -8.68 10.69
C PRO A 404 37.75 -8.07 10.02
N GLY A 405 37.95 -7.49 8.84
CA GLY A 405 36.86 -7.02 7.97
C GLY A 405 36.36 -5.61 8.26
N TRP A 406 36.89 -4.91 9.26
CA TRP A 406 36.52 -3.54 9.60
C TRP A 406 37.76 -2.68 9.82
N ASN A 407 37.74 -1.45 9.29
CA ASN A 407 38.56 -0.38 9.80
C ASN A 407 37.69 0.50 10.73
N SER A 408 38.27 1.42 11.46
CA SER A 408 37.51 2.36 12.28
C SER A 408 38.22 3.71 12.41
N VAL A 409 37.42 4.73 12.67
CA VAL A 409 37.91 6.10 12.82
C VAL A 409 37.07 6.86 13.84
N VAL A 410 37.74 7.62 14.70
CA VAL A 410 37.10 8.62 15.55
C VAL A 410 37.01 9.91 14.74
N PHE A 411 35.79 10.40 14.53
CA PHE A 411 35.52 11.62 13.78
C PHE A 411 34.91 12.68 14.69
N VAL A 412 35.62 13.81 14.82
CA VAL A 412 35.25 14.93 15.66
C VAL A 412 35.28 16.19 14.79
N PRO A 413 34.16 16.51 14.09
CA PRO A 413 34.18 17.49 13.00
C PRO A 413 34.54 18.91 13.43
N ASP A 414 34.42 19.24 14.72
CA ASP A 414 34.76 20.55 15.28
C ASP A 414 36.16 20.60 15.94
N ASP A 415 36.92 19.50 15.95
CA ASP A 415 38.30 19.47 16.43
C ASP A 415 39.29 19.63 15.27
N ALA A 416 40.03 20.73 15.27
CA ALA A 416 40.99 21.06 14.21
C ALA A 416 42.10 20.00 14.08
N THR A 417 42.54 19.41 15.20
CA THR A 417 43.58 18.36 15.20
C THR A 417 43.05 17.10 14.52
N ASN A 418 41.92 16.57 14.99
CA ASN A 418 41.29 15.37 14.40
C ASN A 418 40.97 15.55 12.90
N THR A 419 40.38 16.69 12.52
CA THR A 419 40.03 16.96 11.11
C THR A 419 41.27 17.10 10.23
N THR A 420 42.34 17.74 10.70
CA THR A 420 43.61 17.85 9.94
C THR A 420 44.26 16.48 9.72
N GLU A 421 44.27 15.60 10.72
CA GLU A 421 44.78 14.23 10.59
C GLU A 421 43.99 13.41 9.57
N LEU A 422 42.68 13.66 9.47
CA LEU A 422 41.81 13.07 8.46
C LEU A 422 41.91 13.76 7.10
N GLY A 423 42.56 14.93 7.02
CA GLY A 423 42.68 15.74 5.80
C GLY A 423 41.38 16.44 5.42
N LEU A 424 40.63 16.90 6.42
CA LEU A 424 39.37 17.64 6.35
C LEU A 424 39.51 19.01 7.02
N SER A 425 38.54 19.89 6.78
CA SER A 425 38.43 21.18 7.46
C SER A 425 37.48 21.08 8.65
N PRO A 426 37.78 21.74 9.79
CA PRO A 426 36.86 21.76 10.92
C PRO A 426 35.56 22.48 10.57
N SER A 427 34.45 21.95 11.07
CA SER A 427 33.09 22.47 10.90
C SER A 427 32.35 22.49 12.24
N LEU A 428 31.34 23.36 12.38
CA LEU A 428 30.60 23.47 13.63
C LEU A 428 29.68 22.25 13.81
N ALA A 429 29.96 21.42 14.82
CA ALA A 429 29.26 20.15 15.04
C ALA A 429 27.86 20.29 15.67
N ASN A 430 27.50 21.45 16.25
CA ASN A 430 26.20 21.65 16.89
C ASN A 430 25.08 22.01 15.89
N ASP A 431 25.36 21.94 14.59
CA ASP A 431 24.41 22.17 13.51
C ASP A 431 24.24 20.85 12.74
N PRO A 432 23.03 20.25 12.73
CA PRO A 432 22.83 18.91 12.17
C PRO A 432 23.17 18.85 10.67
N TRP A 433 22.91 19.92 9.91
CA TRP A 433 23.24 19.98 8.49
C TRP A 433 24.75 20.04 8.26
N LYS A 434 25.50 20.76 9.11
CA LYS A 434 26.96 20.79 9.01
C LYS A 434 27.58 19.44 9.34
N VAL A 435 27.03 18.72 10.32
CA VAL A 435 27.45 17.35 10.63
C VAL A 435 27.19 16.41 9.46
N LYS A 436 26.04 16.50 8.79
CA LYS A 436 25.76 15.75 7.54
C LYS A 436 26.81 16.02 6.48
N LEU A 437 27.10 17.30 6.20
CA LEU A 437 28.09 17.69 5.19
C LEU A 437 29.50 17.20 5.55
N ALA A 438 29.86 17.27 6.84
CA ALA A 438 31.11 16.74 7.36
C ALA A 438 31.24 15.21 7.17
N LEU A 439 30.14 14.44 7.35
CA LEU A 439 30.12 13.00 7.04
C LEU A 439 30.27 12.73 5.53
N ALA A 440 29.66 13.55 4.68
CA ALA A 440 29.82 13.43 3.23
C ALA A 440 31.27 13.71 2.80
N ASP A 441 31.91 14.73 3.38
CA ASP A 441 33.33 15.03 3.15
C ASP A 441 34.24 13.90 3.67
N LEU A 442 33.92 13.31 4.83
CA LEU A 442 34.61 12.14 5.35
C LEU A 442 34.49 10.95 4.40
N ASP A 443 33.30 10.60 3.91
CA ASP A 443 33.13 9.47 2.97
C ASP A 443 33.91 9.69 1.67
N LYS A 444 33.93 10.93 1.16
CA LYS A 444 34.75 11.32 0.01
C LYS A 444 36.24 11.15 0.29
N LYS A 445 36.68 11.48 1.49
CA LYS A 445 38.08 11.31 1.89
C LYS A 445 38.47 9.85 2.06
N LEU A 446 37.59 9.04 2.65
CA LEU A 446 37.76 7.58 2.74
C LEU A 446 37.80 6.95 1.34
N ALA A 447 37.00 7.46 0.40
CA ALA A 447 37.02 7.01 -1.00
C ALA A 447 38.41 7.07 -1.62
N SER A 448 39.19 8.11 -1.32
CA SER A 448 40.56 8.26 -1.84
C SER A 448 41.52 7.16 -1.37
N LYS A 449 41.17 6.43 -0.31
CA LYS A 449 41.91 5.28 0.25
C LYS A 449 41.30 3.93 -0.16
N GLY A 450 40.27 3.91 -0.99
CA GLY A 450 39.51 2.69 -1.30
C GLY A 450 38.59 2.24 -0.15
N GLU A 451 38.26 3.16 0.76
CA GLU A 451 37.43 2.92 1.94
C GLU A 451 36.09 3.65 1.84
N MET A 452 35.10 3.26 2.65
CA MET A 452 33.79 3.93 2.76
C MET A 452 33.28 3.94 4.21
N ILE A 453 32.31 4.79 4.51
CA ILE A 453 31.54 4.66 5.76
C ILE A 453 30.71 3.36 5.68
N GLY A 454 31.02 2.41 6.56
CA GLY A 454 30.34 1.12 6.65
C GLY A 454 29.32 1.05 7.78
N ALA A 455 29.56 1.78 8.88
CA ALA A 455 28.63 1.97 9.98
C ALA A 455 28.97 3.28 10.71
N LEU A 456 27.96 3.90 11.31
CA LEU A 456 28.10 5.11 12.10
C LEU A 456 27.55 4.88 13.51
N LEU A 457 28.35 5.20 14.53
CA LEU A 457 27.89 5.35 15.91
C LEU A 457 28.06 6.80 16.31
N ILE A 458 26.96 7.40 16.76
CA ILE A 458 26.92 8.74 17.34
C ILE A 458 27.10 8.61 18.86
N ILE A 459 28.04 9.36 19.43
CA ILE A 459 28.33 9.36 20.87
C ILE A 459 27.86 10.70 21.45
N GLY A 460 26.81 10.64 22.25
CA GLY A 460 26.11 11.78 22.83
C GLY A 460 24.66 11.88 22.36
N GLY A 461 23.82 12.55 23.15
CA GLY A 461 22.44 12.88 22.83
C GLY A 461 22.34 14.20 22.05
N ASN A 462 21.17 14.82 22.11
CA ASN A 462 20.79 15.93 21.23
C ASN A 462 21.63 17.20 21.44
N ASP A 463 22.14 17.44 22.64
CA ASP A 463 22.96 18.63 22.93
C ASP A 463 24.39 18.52 22.35
N ILE A 464 24.84 17.28 22.07
CA ILE A 464 26.19 16.99 21.58
C ILE A 464 26.19 16.82 20.06
N ILE A 465 25.35 15.91 19.56
CA ILE A 465 25.09 15.74 18.13
C ILE A 465 23.57 15.81 17.96
N PRO A 466 23.02 16.94 17.47
CA PRO A 466 21.58 17.13 17.41
C PRO A 466 20.90 16.17 16.46
N PHE A 467 19.65 15.82 16.74
CA PHE A 467 18.79 15.18 15.74
C PHE A 467 18.48 16.18 14.62
N HIS A 468 18.30 15.70 13.40
CA HIS A 468 17.65 16.52 12.38
C HIS A 468 16.17 16.65 12.72
N GLN A 469 15.67 17.88 12.80
CA GLN A 469 14.24 18.16 12.96
C GLN A 469 13.59 18.17 11.58
N LEU A 470 13.05 17.03 11.17
CA LEU A 470 12.44 16.86 9.85
C LEU A 470 10.97 17.30 9.84
N PRO A 471 10.44 17.74 8.68
CA PRO A 471 9.03 18.08 8.58
C PRO A 471 8.13 16.91 9.01
N ASN A 472 7.11 17.20 9.82
CA ASN A 472 6.10 16.20 10.18
C ASN A 472 5.16 15.98 8.98
N PRO A 473 5.12 14.78 8.38
CA PRO A 473 4.33 14.55 7.17
C PRO A 473 2.84 14.28 7.49
N THR A 474 2.47 14.20 8.77
CA THR A 474 1.12 13.89 9.27
C THR A 474 0.49 15.08 9.98
N ASP A 475 -0.85 15.19 9.93
CA ASP A 475 -1.62 16.07 10.81
C ASP A 475 -1.83 15.46 12.20
N ASP A 476 -0.84 15.64 13.07
CA ASP A 476 -0.91 15.29 14.49
C ASP A 476 -0.23 16.34 15.37
N SER A 477 -0.06 16.05 16.66
CA SER A 477 0.49 17.02 17.61
C SER A 477 2.01 17.24 17.53
N ASP A 478 2.74 16.45 16.74
CA ASP A 478 4.19 16.65 16.61
C ASP A 478 4.52 17.85 15.70
N VAL A 479 5.43 18.70 16.16
CA VAL A 479 5.89 19.87 15.38
C VAL A 479 6.86 19.43 14.28
N SER A 480 7.70 18.44 14.57
CA SER A 480 8.73 17.92 13.67
C SER A 480 9.12 16.50 14.09
N VAL A 481 9.86 15.80 13.25
CA VAL A 481 10.35 14.44 13.52
C VAL A 481 11.85 14.49 13.81
N PRO A 482 12.29 14.33 15.07
CA PRO A 482 13.71 14.17 15.40
C PRO A 482 14.24 12.87 14.79
N SER A 483 15.23 12.96 13.90
CA SER A 483 15.74 11.80 13.16
C SER A 483 17.26 11.80 13.00
N ASP A 484 17.83 10.60 13.02
CA ASP A 484 19.24 10.34 12.65
C ASP A 484 19.41 9.92 11.18
N ASN A 485 18.31 9.76 10.41
CA ASN A 485 18.38 9.24 9.05
C ASN A 485 19.27 10.07 8.11
N LEU A 486 19.34 11.39 8.28
CA LEU A 486 20.18 12.25 7.41
C LEU A 486 21.67 11.99 7.63
N TYR A 487 22.06 11.46 8.79
CA TYR A 487 23.43 11.03 9.05
C TYR A 487 23.77 9.70 8.38
N ALA A 488 22.76 9.01 7.81
CA ALA A 488 22.91 7.73 7.12
C ALA A 488 23.10 7.88 5.60
N THR A 489 23.09 9.09 5.06
CA THR A 489 23.00 9.35 3.61
C THR A 489 23.96 10.46 3.19
N VAL A 490 24.62 10.31 2.03
CA VAL A 490 25.40 11.42 1.43
C VAL A 490 24.55 12.42 0.65
N ASP A 491 23.35 12.04 0.24
CA ASP A 491 22.44 12.88 -0.55
C ASP A 491 21.26 13.40 0.29
N ASP A 492 20.28 13.97 -0.39
CA ASP A 492 19.10 14.56 0.23
C ASP A 492 17.94 13.56 0.38
N ASN A 493 18.09 12.31 -0.05
CA ASN A 493 17.07 11.27 0.14
C ASN A 493 17.25 10.57 1.49
N TYR A 494 16.69 11.17 2.54
CA TYR A 494 16.72 10.66 3.89
C TYR A 494 15.72 9.51 4.21
N PHE A 495 14.98 9.02 3.22
CA PHE A 495 14.11 7.85 3.39
C PHE A 495 14.85 6.52 3.20
N VAL A 496 16.00 6.55 2.51
CA VAL A 496 16.79 5.36 2.18
C VAL A 496 18.19 5.50 2.78
N PRO A 497 18.46 4.87 3.95
CA PRO A 497 19.78 4.90 4.55
C PRO A 497 20.79 4.15 3.68
N GLN A 498 22.02 4.66 3.57
CA GLN A 498 23.10 3.99 2.85
C GLN A 498 24.01 3.19 3.79
N TRP A 499 24.13 3.60 5.05
CA TRP A 499 24.83 2.84 6.10
C TRP A 499 24.00 2.81 7.39
N PRO A 500 24.19 1.80 8.24
CA PRO A 500 23.53 1.74 9.53
C PRO A 500 24.05 2.83 10.47
N VAL A 501 23.11 3.45 11.21
CA VAL A 501 23.39 4.44 12.25
C VAL A 501 22.87 3.92 13.57
N GLY A 502 23.71 3.96 14.60
CA GLY A 502 23.30 3.81 15.99
C GLY A 502 23.75 5.02 16.80
N ARG A 503 23.14 5.24 17.96
CA ARG A 503 23.50 6.33 18.87
C ARG A 503 23.64 5.82 20.30
N ILE A 504 24.69 6.24 20.99
CA ILE A 504 24.82 6.09 22.44
C ILE A 504 24.39 7.43 23.05
N PRO A 505 23.15 7.54 23.56
CA PRO A 505 22.66 8.80 24.11
C PRO A 505 23.34 9.14 25.43
N ASP A 506 23.22 10.39 25.84
CA ASP A 506 23.55 10.86 27.19
C ASP A 506 22.30 11.33 27.93
N GLU A 507 22.42 11.53 29.24
CA GLU A 507 21.32 12.04 30.06
C GLU A 507 21.23 13.57 30.02
N ALA A 508 20.06 14.08 30.40
CA ALA A 508 19.90 15.49 30.71
C ALA A 508 20.78 15.92 31.89
N GLY A 509 21.26 17.17 31.84
CA GLY A 509 22.17 17.72 32.84
C GLY A 509 23.65 17.56 32.49
N ASN A 510 24.51 17.80 33.49
CA ASN A 510 25.97 17.92 33.28
C ASN A 510 26.76 16.73 33.83
N ASP A 511 26.09 15.61 34.15
CA ASP A 511 26.76 14.38 34.56
C ASP A 511 26.98 13.47 33.35
N ALA A 512 28.23 13.03 33.15
CA ALA A 512 28.63 12.16 32.06
C ALA A 512 28.66 10.67 32.45
N VAL A 513 28.31 10.33 33.70
CA VAL A 513 28.39 8.94 34.21
C VAL A 513 27.67 7.96 33.29
N PHE A 514 26.42 8.23 32.91
CA PHE A 514 25.68 7.34 32.01
C PHE A 514 26.41 7.08 30.69
N LEU A 515 26.83 8.13 29.99
CA LEU A 515 27.52 8.03 28.69
C LEU A 515 28.85 7.26 28.81
N ILE A 516 29.61 7.53 29.88
CA ILE A 516 30.88 6.85 30.16
C ILE A 516 30.65 5.36 30.48
N GLU A 517 29.60 5.01 31.24
CA GLU A 517 29.24 3.61 31.50
C GLU A 517 28.86 2.89 30.22
N GLN A 518 28.03 3.50 29.36
CA GLN A 518 27.66 2.91 28.06
C GLN A 518 28.88 2.66 27.17
N LEU A 519 29.81 3.62 27.08
CA LEU A 519 31.07 3.45 26.36
C LEU A 519 31.96 2.37 26.99
N ARG A 520 31.93 2.20 28.31
CA ARG A 520 32.66 1.15 29.01
C ARG A 520 32.09 -0.23 28.70
N TYR A 521 30.76 -0.39 28.72
CA TYR A 521 30.10 -1.63 28.32
C TYR A 521 30.50 -2.04 26.90
N LEU A 522 30.45 -1.08 25.97
CA LEU A 522 30.82 -1.31 24.58
C LEU A 522 32.32 -1.67 24.43
N ASN A 523 33.21 -0.94 25.10
CA ASN A 523 34.64 -1.25 25.12
C ASN A 523 34.94 -2.65 25.67
N ASN A 524 34.22 -3.07 26.71
CA ASN A 524 34.34 -4.41 27.30
C ASN A 524 33.85 -5.48 26.32
N GLU A 525 32.73 -5.27 25.64
CA GLU A 525 32.23 -6.18 24.61
C GLU A 525 33.28 -6.39 23.50
N TYR A 526 33.84 -5.30 22.96
CA TYR A 526 34.87 -5.41 21.92
C TYR A 526 36.18 -5.99 22.43
N ALA A 527 36.52 -5.81 23.71
CA ALA A 527 37.67 -6.48 24.31
C ALA A 527 37.50 -8.01 24.31
N LEU A 528 36.28 -8.51 24.59
CA LEU A 528 35.97 -9.94 24.52
C LEU A 528 36.09 -10.48 23.09
N LYS A 529 35.65 -9.71 22.08
CA LYS A 529 35.81 -10.06 20.65
C LYS A 529 37.29 -10.19 20.27
N VAL A 530 38.12 -9.24 20.70
CA VAL A 530 39.57 -9.26 20.44
C VAL A 530 40.25 -10.42 21.17
N GLN A 531 39.92 -10.67 22.44
CA GLN A 531 40.48 -11.80 23.18
C GLN A 531 40.12 -13.14 22.54
N ALA A 532 38.87 -13.33 22.09
CA ALA A 532 38.44 -14.54 21.41
C ALA A 532 39.27 -14.83 20.14
N LYS A 533 39.62 -13.79 19.37
CA LYS A 533 40.53 -13.91 18.21
C LYS A 533 41.91 -14.46 18.62
N THR A 534 42.50 -13.97 19.71
CA THR A 534 43.82 -14.39 20.19
C THR A 534 43.86 -15.87 20.62
N PHE A 535 42.73 -16.43 21.05
CA PHE A 535 42.61 -17.87 21.35
C PHE A 535 42.44 -18.75 20.10
N ILE A 536 41.94 -18.21 18.99
CA ILE A 536 41.67 -18.94 17.74
C ILE A 536 42.89 -18.96 16.79
N THR A 537 43.97 -18.23 17.12
CA THR A 537 45.25 -18.29 16.38
C THR A 537 46.11 -19.53 16.67
N GLY A 538 45.59 -20.51 17.42
CA GLY A 538 46.13 -21.87 17.46
C GLY A 538 45.76 -22.67 16.21
N THR A 539 46.63 -23.62 15.83
CA THR A 539 46.65 -24.45 14.60
C THR A 539 45.35 -24.61 13.77
N VAL A 540 45.50 -24.71 12.44
CA VAL A 540 44.43 -24.90 11.41
C VAL A 540 43.38 -25.99 11.76
N PHE A 541 43.73 -26.98 12.56
CA PHE A 541 42.82 -28.01 13.04
C PHE A 541 41.84 -27.51 14.12
N GLU A 542 42.27 -26.58 14.99
CA GLU A 542 41.45 -25.96 16.03
C GLU A 542 40.42 -24.98 15.44
N SER A 543 40.73 -24.30 14.34
CA SER A 543 39.77 -23.41 13.65
C SER A 543 38.69 -24.18 12.89
N TRP A 544 39.00 -25.37 12.34
CA TRP A 544 38.00 -26.29 11.80
C TRP A 544 37.15 -26.91 12.91
N LEU A 545 37.75 -27.30 14.04
CA LEU A 545 37.02 -27.84 15.19
C LEU A 545 36.17 -26.77 15.89
N SER A 546 36.61 -25.50 15.91
CA SER A 546 35.85 -24.38 16.45
C SER A 546 34.68 -24.02 15.55
N THR A 547 34.85 -23.99 14.23
CA THR A 547 33.74 -23.78 13.28
C THR A 547 32.74 -24.94 13.30
N LEU A 548 33.20 -26.18 13.46
CA LEU A 548 32.31 -27.34 13.65
C LEU A 548 31.57 -27.25 15.01
N ARG A 549 32.26 -26.89 16.09
CA ARG A 549 31.64 -26.66 17.40
C ARG A 549 30.68 -25.48 17.41
N GLU A 550 31.00 -24.39 16.72
CA GLU A 550 30.12 -23.23 16.57
C GLU A 550 28.91 -23.56 15.71
N SER A 551 29.07 -24.36 14.65
CA SER A 551 27.95 -24.85 13.83
C SER A 551 27.05 -25.80 14.62
N ILE A 552 27.63 -26.69 15.44
CA ILE A 552 26.88 -27.58 16.34
C ILE A 552 26.25 -26.78 17.49
N ALA A 553 26.93 -25.77 18.04
CA ALA A 553 26.40 -24.92 19.11
C ALA A 553 25.31 -23.98 18.59
N GLN A 554 25.43 -23.46 17.37
CA GLN A 554 24.36 -22.71 16.69
C GLN A 554 23.17 -23.62 16.42
N ALA A 555 23.38 -24.84 15.89
CA ALA A 555 22.31 -25.82 15.72
C ALA A 555 21.64 -26.18 17.05
N LEU A 556 22.41 -26.39 18.12
CA LEU A 556 21.90 -26.65 19.47
C LEU A 556 21.25 -25.42 20.12
N GLN A 557 21.67 -24.19 19.77
CA GLN A 557 21.00 -22.95 20.17
C GLN A 557 19.68 -22.76 19.40
N THR A 558 19.58 -23.21 18.15
CA THR A 558 18.31 -23.31 17.42
C THR A 558 17.35 -24.30 18.11
N PHE A 559 17.87 -25.32 18.80
CA PHE A 559 17.09 -26.24 19.64
C PHE A 559 16.83 -25.74 21.07
N ARG A 560 17.52 -24.70 21.55
CA ARG A 560 17.18 -24.04 22.81
C ARG A 560 16.03 -23.08 22.54
N LYS A 561 14.83 -23.43 23.04
CA LYS A 561 13.70 -22.51 23.12
C LYS A 561 14.09 -21.35 24.05
N ASN A 562 14.61 -20.25 23.49
CA ASN A 562 14.71 -19.00 24.22
C ASN A 562 13.30 -18.42 24.31
N GLU A 563 12.78 -18.27 25.52
CA GLU A 563 11.57 -17.50 25.75
C GLU A 563 11.92 -16.01 25.61
N ASN A 564 11.57 -15.43 24.48
CA ASN A 564 11.67 -13.99 24.26
C ASN A 564 10.51 -13.27 24.93
N LEU A 565 10.72 -12.01 25.30
CA LEU A 565 9.73 -11.19 25.98
C LEU A 565 8.88 -10.44 24.95
N GLY A 566 7.57 -10.62 25.00
CA GLY A 566 6.60 -9.87 24.20
C GLY A 566 5.54 -9.28 25.11
N TYR A 567 5.24 -7.99 24.96
CA TYR A 567 4.25 -7.31 25.81
C TYR A 567 3.50 -6.23 25.03
N CYS A 568 2.18 -6.31 24.97
CA CYS A 568 1.36 -5.37 24.22
C CYS A 568 0.11 -4.91 24.97
N ALA A 569 -0.55 -3.88 24.46
CA ALA A 569 -1.91 -3.54 24.85
C ALA A 569 -2.86 -4.68 24.40
N GLU A 570 -3.88 -5.00 25.21
CA GLU A 570 -4.86 -6.06 24.91
C GLU A 570 -5.58 -5.81 23.57
N VAL A 571 -5.94 -4.56 23.29
CA VAL A 571 -6.59 -4.16 22.03
C VAL A 571 -5.72 -4.42 20.78
N TRP A 572 -4.40 -4.55 20.92
CA TRP A 572 -3.47 -4.81 19.81
C TRP A 572 -2.91 -6.23 19.82
N GLU A 573 -3.53 -7.15 20.54
CA GLU A 573 -3.07 -8.55 20.64
C GLU A 573 -2.88 -9.18 19.26
N ILE A 574 -3.81 -8.94 18.31
CA ILE A 574 -3.77 -9.54 16.97
C ILE A 574 -2.52 -9.09 16.17
N PRO A 575 -2.33 -7.80 15.86
CA PRO A 575 -1.15 -7.35 15.10
C PRO A 575 0.15 -7.63 15.87
N SER A 576 0.16 -7.47 17.20
CA SER A 576 1.35 -7.71 18.03
C SER A 576 1.75 -9.18 18.07
N SER A 577 0.78 -10.10 18.10
CA SER A 577 1.04 -11.55 18.02
C SER A 577 1.66 -11.93 16.68
N ASP A 578 1.26 -11.27 15.60
CA ASP A 578 1.78 -11.50 14.25
C ASP A 578 3.27 -11.11 14.17
N VAL A 579 3.62 -9.93 14.67
CA VAL A 579 5.01 -9.46 14.78
C VAL A 579 5.83 -10.37 15.71
N PHE A 580 5.29 -10.70 16.88
CA PHE A 580 5.98 -11.50 17.89
C PHE A 580 6.21 -12.95 17.44
N SER A 581 5.36 -13.47 16.55
CA SER A 581 5.48 -14.81 15.98
C SER A 581 6.80 -15.04 15.23
N VAL A 582 7.46 -13.97 14.78
CA VAL A 582 8.78 -14.01 14.12
C VAL A 582 9.88 -14.41 15.11
N ILE A 583 9.75 -14.00 16.38
CA ILE A 583 10.79 -14.23 17.40
C ILE A 583 10.43 -15.27 18.45
N ASN A 584 9.15 -15.55 18.67
CA ASN A 584 8.67 -16.55 19.59
C ASN A 584 7.30 -17.06 19.12
N ARG A 585 6.56 -17.81 19.94
CA ARG A 585 5.16 -18.12 19.63
C ARG A 585 4.28 -16.90 19.87
N GLY A 586 3.43 -16.56 18.90
CA GLY A 586 2.51 -15.40 19.01
C GLY A 586 1.59 -15.48 20.23
N ASP A 587 1.10 -16.68 20.57
CA ASP A 587 0.22 -16.93 21.73
C ASP A 587 0.92 -16.82 23.10
N HIS A 588 2.23 -16.54 23.13
CA HIS A 588 2.99 -16.27 24.35
C HIS A 588 3.19 -14.77 24.61
N ILE A 589 2.66 -13.87 23.77
CA ILE A 589 2.71 -12.44 24.04
C ILE A 589 1.87 -12.12 25.28
N GLN A 590 2.41 -11.32 26.19
CA GLN A 590 1.65 -10.84 27.35
C GLN A 590 0.82 -9.63 26.95
N THR A 591 -0.36 -9.48 27.56
CA THR A 591 -1.24 -8.33 27.33
C THR A 591 -1.45 -7.52 28.60
N SER A 592 -1.61 -6.21 28.41
CA SER A 592 -2.01 -5.27 29.46
C SER A 592 -3.32 -4.59 29.07
N PRO A 593 -4.42 -4.84 29.81
CA PRO A 593 -4.62 -5.85 30.87
C PRO A 593 -4.57 -7.32 30.37
N PRO A 594 -4.48 -8.34 31.26
CA PRO A 594 -4.58 -8.29 32.72
C PRO A 594 -3.26 -8.06 33.47
N VAL A 595 -2.12 -8.09 32.77
CA VAL A 595 -0.81 -7.83 33.37
C VAL A 595 -0.60 -6.33 33.45
N ASP A 596 -0.30 -5.82 34.64
CA ASP A 596 0.06 -4.42 34.88
C ASP A 596 1.49 -4.34 35.42
N SER A 597 2.01 -3.14 35.63
CA SER A 597 3.38 -2.92 36.12
C SER A 597 3.68 -3.58 37.47
N THR A 598 2.66 -3.90 38.28
CA THR A 598 2.83 -4.59 39.56
C THR A 598 2.84 -6.11 39.43
N LYS A 599 2.19 -6.63 38.39
CA LYS A 599 2.10 -8.07 38.08
C LYS A 599 3.14 -8.54 37.06
N LEU A 600 3.76 -7.62 36.33
CA LEU A 600 4.76 -7.94 35.31
C LEU A 600 5.98 -8.61 35.94
N VAL A 601 6.26 -9.85 35.53
CA VAL A 601 7.40 -10.63 36.00
C VAL A 601 8.52 -10.57 34.96
N LEU A 602 9.60 -9.85 35.28
CA LEU A 602 10.78 -9.74 34.43
C LEU A 602 11.96 -10.61 34.89
N ASN A 603 11.85 -11.29 36.04
CA ASN A 603 12.89 -12.18 36.57
C ASN A 603 12.75 -13.59 35.97
N VAL A 604 12.89 -13.69 34.64
CA VAL A 604 12.67 -14.93 33.89
C VAL A 604 13.99 -15.62 33.56
N HIS A 605 14.03 -16.95 33.70
CA HIS A 605 15.20 -17.77 33.37
C HIS A 605 14.84 -18.85 32.34
N PRO A 606 15.60 -18.97 31.23
CA PRO A 606 16.81 -18.20 30.87
C PRO A 606 16.51 -16.73 30.50
N LYS A 607 17.54 -15.88 30.56
CA LYS A 607 17.46 -14.46 30.16
C LYS A 607 16.88 -14.34 28.73
N PRO A 608 15.85 -13.50 28.49
CA PRO A 608 15.30 -13.31 27.15
C PRO A 608 16.36 -12.67 26.25
N GLN A 609 16.40 -13.11 24.98
CA GLN A 609 17.34 -12.54 24.02
C GLN A 609 16.74 -11.29 23.36
N PHE A 610 15.45 -11.35 23.06
CA PHE A 610 14.71 -10.31 22.36
C PHE A 610 13.53 -9.81 23.20
N GLY A 611 13.29 -8.51 23.14
CA GLY A 611 12.15 -7.83 23.77
C GLY A 611 11.35 -7.06 22.73
N TYR A 612 10.05 -7.34 22.66
CA TYR A 612 9.12 -6.64 21.77
C TYR A 612 7.99 -6.01 22.58
N PHE A 613 7.75 -4.72 22.36
CA PHE A 613 6.77 -3.93 23.11
C PHE A 613 5.85 -3.14 22.17
N ASN A 614 4.54 -3.32 22.30
CA ASN A 614 3.52 -2.57 21.56
C ASN A 614 2.49 -2.00 22.55
N LEU A 615 2.88 -0.90 23.20
CA LEU A 615 2.19 -0.27 24.33
C LEU A 615 2.12 1.24 24.11
N HIS A 616 1.13 1.90 24.72
CA HIS A 616 0.98 3.35 24.70
C HIS A 616 2.14 4.08 25.35
N GLY A 617 2.70 5.06 24.63
CA GLY A 617 3.72 5.96 25.14
C GLY A 617 3.30 7.43 25.05
N ILE A 618 3.69 8.22 26.05
CA ILE A 618 3.34 9.64 26.16
C ILE A 618 4.63 10.44 26.26
N GLN A 619 4.74 11.55 25.52
CA GLN A 619 5.94 12.39 25.48
C GLN A 619 6.43 12.80 26.88
N GLU A 620 5.51 13.28 27.72
CA GLU A 620 5.78 13.81 29.06
C GLU A 620 5.82 12.75 30.16
N SER A 621 5.57 11.48 29.84
CA SER A 621 5.56 10.38 30.81
C SER A 621 6.76 9.45 30.59
N SER A 622 7.21 8.84 31.68
CA SER A 622 8.21 7.76 31.64
C SER A 622 7.56 6.37 31.64
N GLU A 623 6.26 6.29 31.92
CA GLU A 623 5.49 5.07 31.98
C GLU A 623 4.98 4.67 30.59
N TRP A 624 4.85 3.37 30.35
CA TRP A 624 4.10 2.83 29.21
C TRP A 624 2.80 2.20 29.69
N TYR A 625 1.75 2.35 28.88
CA TYR A 625 0.39 2.00 29.26
C TYR A 625 -0.19 0.90 28.36
N GLY A 626 -0.97 0.01 28.96
CA GLY A 626 -1.81 -0.93 28.25
C GLY A 626 -3.10 -0.26 27.78
N GLN A 627 -3.93 -1.01 27.07
CA GLN A 627 -5.29 -0.61 26.76
C GLN A 627 -6.19 -1.85 26.69
N ALA A 628 -7.28 -1.82 27.45
CA ALA A 628 -8.29 -2.87 27.48
C ALA A 628 -9.04 -2.97 26.15
N ASP A 629 -9.29 -4.19 25.69
CA ASP A 629 -10.21 -4.44 24.57
C ASP A 629 -11.65 -4.37 25.10
N LEU A 630 -12.36 -3.28 24.82
CA LEU A 630 -13.73 -3.04 25.31
C LEU A 630 -14.75 -4.10 24.87
N THR A 631 -14.43 -4.90 23.85
CA THR A 631 -15.31 -5.98 23.37
C THR A 631 -15.12 -7.30 24.13
N LYS A 632 -13.97 -7.48 24.82
CA LYS A 632 -13.59 -8.72 25.50
C LYS A 632 -13.37 -8.57 27.00
N SER A 633 -12.90 -7.40 27.43
CA SER A 633 -12.32 -7.17 28.75
C SER A 633 -13.33 -6.62 29.75
N THR A 634 -13.32 -7.17 30.96
CA THR A 634 -14.06 -6.62 32.11
C THR A 634 -13.14 -5.79 33.02
N SER A 635 -11.97 -5.37 32.53
CA SER A 635 -11.02 -4.58 33.32
C SER A 635 -11.66 -3.27 33.78
N PRO A 636 -11.54 -2.89 35.07
CA PRO A 636 -12.08 -1.63 35.57
C PRO A 636 -11.28 -0.40 35.09
N THR A 637 -10.05 -0.61 34.59
CA THR A 637 -9.16 0.45 34.10
C THR A 637 -8.93 0.26 32.61
N GLU A 638 -9.30 1.27 31.81
CA GLU A 638 -9.12 1.26 30.35
C GLU A 638 -7.64 1.31 29.96
N TYR A 639 -6.84 2.17 30.62
CA TYR A 639 -5.39 2.35 30.37
C TYR A 639 -4.56 2.03 31.61
N PRO A 640 -4.32 0.74 31.95
CA PRO A 640 -3.45 0.38 33.06
C PRO A 640 -2.00 0.78 32.79
N VAL A 641 -1.25 1.14 33.83
CA VAL A 641 0.20 1.29 33.71
C VAL A 641 0.80 -0.09 33.50
N ALA A 642 1.36 -0.33 32.32
CA ALA A 642 1.87 -1.63 31.91
C ALA A 642 3.32 -1.83 32.33
N LEU A 643 4.16 -0.79 32.17
CA LEU A 643 5.59 -0.83 32.45
C LEU A 643 6.04 0.52 33.03
N VAL A 644 6.86 0.49 34.08
CA VAL A 644 7.57 1.66 34.62
C VAL A 644 9.08 1.44 34.63
N PRO A 645 9.92 2.49 34.56
CA PRO A 645 11.39 2.32 34.52
C PRO A 645 11.95 1.51 35.70
N SER A 646 11.34 1.61 36.89
CA SER A 646 11.75 0.83 38.07
C SER A 646 11.49 -0.68 37.97
N ASN A 647 10.63 -1.13 37.05
CA ASN A 647 10.51 -2.56 36.72
C ASN A 647 11.81 -3.09 36.08
N LEU A 648 12.51 -2.24 35.32
CA LEU A 648 13.79 -2.54 34.70
C LEU A 648 14.90 -2.24 35.71
N ASN A 649 15.17 -3.21 36.59
CA ASN A 649 16.22 -3.09 37.61
C ASN A 649 17.25 -4.21 37.47
N ASN A 650 18.31 -4.19 38.28
CA ASN A 650 19.41 -5.17 38.20
C ASN A 650 18.99 -6.62 38.49
N HIS A 651 17.78 -6.87 39.00
CA HIS A 651 17.24 -8.22 39.19
C HIS A 651 16.43 -8.71 37.99
N ALA A 652 15.96 -7.79 37.14
CA ALA A 652 15.22 -8.11 35.92
C ALA A 652 16.13 -8.75 34.87
N SER A 653 15.59 -9.73 34.16
CA SER A 653 16.25 -10.35 33.01
C SER A 653 15.98 -9.51 31.76
N ILE A 654 16.81 -8.50 31.57
CA ILE A 654 16.68 -7.49 30.50
C ILE A 654 17.03 -8.07 29.13
N PRO A 655 16.20 -7.93 28.08
CA PRO A 655 16.53 -8.42 26.74
C PRO A 655 17.78 -7.76 26.13
N ASP A 656 18.54 -8.50 25.32
CA ASP A 656 19.73 -7.95 24.66
C ASP A 656 19.37 -6.95 23.56
N ILE A 657 18.32 -7.24 22.78
CA ILE A 657 17.82 -6.41 21.67
C ILE A 657 16.34 -6.11 21.93
N VAL A 658 15.99 -4.82 21.96
CA VAL A 658 14.63 -4.36 22.21
C VAL A 658 14.09 -3.59 21.01
N PHE A 659 12.85 -3.87 20.62
CA PHE A 659 12.08 -3.09 19.67
C PHE A 659 10.76 -2.65 20.33
N SER A 660 10.48 -1.35 20.32
CA SER A 660 9.25 -0.78 20.85
C SER A 660 8.51 0.02 19.79
N GLU A 661 7.21 -0.19 19.68
CA GLU A 661 6.30 0.57 18.81
C GLU A 661 5.62 1.74 19.52
N ALA A 662 5.85 1.90 20.82
CA ALA A 662 5.24 2.95 21.63
C ALA A 662 5.51 4.35 21.05
N CYS A 663 4.51 5.23 21.02
CA CYS A 663 4.72 6.65 20.75
C CYS A 663 5.78 7.21 21.71
N TYR A 664 6.72 7.99 21.18
CA TYR A 664 7.84 8.53 21.96
C TYR A 664 8.68 7.46 22.69
N GLY A 665 8.59 6.18 22.29
CA GLY A 665 9.30 5.07 22.93
C GLY A 665 10.82 5.23 22.91
N ALA A 666 11.36 5.97 21.94
CA ALA A 666 12.75 6.37 21.83
C ALA A 666 12.97 7.88 22.07
N ASN A 667 12.02 8.60 22.66
CA ASN A 667 12.26 10.00 23.02
C ASN A 667 13.23 10.09 24.22
N ILE A 668 14.36 10.77 23.99
CA ILE A 668 15.43 10.99 24.97
C ILE A 668 15.66 12.49 25.24
N LEU A 669 14.91 13.37 24.58
CA LEU A 669 15.10 14.81 24.66
C LEU A 669 14.83 15.27 26.09
N GLU A 670 15.82 15.91 26.71
CA GLU A 670 15.75 16.45 28.07
C GLU A 670 15.36 15.41 29.15
N LYS A 671 15.69 14.12 28.95
CA LYS A 671 15.36 13.03 29.87
C LYS A 671 16.59 12.40 30.54
N THR A 672 16.39 11.85 31.73
CA THR A 672 17.30 10.92 32.42
C THR A 672 16.82 9.47 32.28
N ALA A 673 17.63 8.49 32.68
CA ALA A 673 17.32 7.07 32.47
C ALA A 673 16.03 6.63 33.17
N ASP A 674 15.72 7.17 34.34
CA ASP A 674 14.46 6.96 35.06
C ASP A 674 13.26 7.67 34.43
N GLN A 675 13.47 8.50 33.41
CA GLN A 675 12.44 9.22 32.67
C GLN A 675 12.22 8.69 31.24
N SER A 676 13.09 7.79 30.74
CA SER A 676 13.02 7.24 29.39
C SER A 676 13.23 5.72 29.42
N MET A 677 12.21 4.96 29.00
CA MET A 677 12.30 3.51 28.89
C MET A 677 13.48 3.06 28.02
N ALA A 678 13.70 3.72 26.88
CA ALA A 678 14.81 3.43 25.99
C ALA A 678 16.17 3.52 26.72
N MET A 679 16.39 4.60 27.47
CA MET A 679 17.63 4.78 28.22
C MET A 679 17.73 3.84 29.41
N GLN A 680 16.61 3.52 30.08
CA GLN A 680 16.59 2.56 31.16
C GLN A 680 16.95 1.14 30.68
N PHE A 681 16.47 0.72 29.50
CA PHE A 681 16.89 -0.53 28.88
C PHE A 681 18.41 -0.57 28.65
N LEU A 682 19.00 0.51 28.14
CA LEU A 682 20.45 0.62 27.96
C LEU A 682 21.21 0.63 29.31
N ALA A 683 20.72 1.36 30.31
CA ALA A 683 21.31 1.42 31.65
C ALA A 683 21.40 0.03 32.31
N THR A 684 20.40 -0.80 32.05
CA THR A 684 20.21 -2.11 32.69
C THR A 684 20.77 -3.28 31.86
N GLY A 685 21.36 -2.98 30.69
CA GLY A 685 22.20 -3.92 29.96
C GLY A 685 21.68 -4.38 28.59
N SER A 686 20.62 -3.76 28.05
CA SER A 686 20.28 -3.94 26.63
C SER A 686 21.41 -3.41 25.74
N ARG A 687 21.79 -4.19 24.72
CA ARG A 687 22.84 -3.81 23.77
C ARG A 687 22.33 -2.87 22.69
N SER A 688 21.03 -2.94 22.41
CA SER A 688 20.37 -2.07 21.46
C SER A 688 18.89 -1.90 21.77
N PHE A 689 18.38 -0.71 21.47
CA PHE A 689 16.97 -0.35 21.55
C PHE A 689 16.55 0.35 20.26
N VAL A 690 15.45 -0.12 19.65
CA VAL A 690 14.82 0.53 18.49
C VAL A 690 13.44 1.03 18.89
N GLY A 691 13.11 2.26 18.52
CA GLY A 691 11.77 2.81 18.73
C GLY A 691 11.59 4.19 18.11
N SER A 692 10.38 4.73 18.20
CA SER A 692 10.01 6.02 17.61
C SER A 692 10.39 7.20 18.52
N THR A 693 10.99 8.25 17.95
CA THR A 693 11.27 9.52 18.65
C THR A 693 10.02 10.37 18.90
N CYS A 694 8.96 10.15 18.13
CA CYS A 694 7.70 10.89 18.19
C CYS A 694 6.48 9.93 18.05
N ILE A 695 5.30 10.43 17.68
CA ILE A 695 4.11 9.59 17.49
C ILE A 695 4.41 8.48 16.47
N ALA A 696 4.08 7.23 16.84
CA ALA A 696 4.18 6.06 16.00
C ALA A 696 2.77 5.61 15.61
N TYR A 697 2.58 5.32 14.33
CA TYR A 697 1.34 4.74 13.82
C TYR A 697 1.52 3.25 13.58
N GLY A 698 0.48 2.48 13.87
CA GLY A 698 0.42 1.08 13.50
C GLY A 698 -0.99 0.63 13.19
N SER A 699 -1.08 -0.66 12.92
CA SER A 699 -2.24 -1.40 12.45
C SER A 699 -3.21 -1.63 13.60
N VAL A 700 -4.51 -1.53 13.29
CA VAL A 700 -5.59 -1.99 14.17
C VAL A 700 -5.78 -3.51 14.03
N ASP A 701 -5.69 -4.00 12.79
CA ASP A 701 -5.79 -5.41 12.41
C ASP A 701 -4.86 -5.66 11.20
N ARG A 702 -4.89 -6.86 10.62
CA ARG A 702 -4.18 -7.22 9.39
C ARG A 702 -4.77 -6.51 8.16
N PRO A 703 -3.95 -6.21 7.13
CA PRO A 703 -2.51 -6.45 7.04
C PRO A 703 -1.67 -5.47 7.87
N LEU A 704 -0.46 -5.89 8.27
CA LEU A 704 0.46 -5.03 9.01
C LEU A 704 0.90 -3.83 8.15
N ILE A 705 0.86 -2.65 8.74
CA ILE A 705 1.31 -1.37 8.16
C ILE A 705 2.25 -0.64 9.12
N ALA A 706 2.91 0.42 8.62
CA ALA A 706 3.68 1.36 9.44
C ALA A 706 4.60 0.66 10.48
N ALA A 707 4.46 0.96 11.78
CA ALA A 707 5.32 0.44 12.85
C ALA A 707 5.30 -1.10 12.94
N ASP A 708 4.14 -1.75 12.83
CA ASP A 708 4.06 -3.21 12.99
C ASP A 708 4.74 -3.91 11.80
N LEU A 709 4.59 -3.38 10.59
CA LEU A 709 5.28 -3.91 9.41
C LEU A 709 6.80 -3.69 9.52
N LEU A 710 7.25 -2.53 10.01
CA LEU A 710 8.66 -2.27 10.28
C LEU A 710 9.22 -3.26 11.31
N ALA A 711 8.51 -3.48 12.42
CA ALA A 711 8.89 -4.39 13.48
C ALA A 711 8.99 -5.84 12.98
N HIS A 712 7.99 -6.30 12.23
CA HIS A 712 7.97 -7.63 11.62
C HIS A 712 9.19 -7.85 10.70
N GLN A 713 9.48 -6.89 9.81
CA GLN A 713 10.62 -6.97 8.89
C GLN A 713 11.95 -6.89 9.66
N PHE A 714 12.06 -6.03 10.67
CA PHE A 714 13.24 -5.94 11.52
C PHE A 714 13.56 -7.29 12.18
N TRP A 715 12.57 -7.89 12.85
CA TRP A 715 12.74 -9.18 13.50
C TRP A 715 13.07 -10.30 12.52
N THR A 716 12.51 -10.27 11.31
CA THR A 716 12.82 -11.23 10.25
C THR A 716 14.31 -11.16 9.90
N HIS A 717 14.87 -9.96 9.75
CA HIS A 717 16.30 -9.77 9.49
C HIS A 717 17.18 -10.21 10.68
N ILE A 718 16.78 -9.90 11.92
CA ILE A 718 17.49 -10.34 13.13
C ILE A 718 17.54 -11.88 13.22
N GLN A 719 16.44 -12.58 12.93
CA GLN A 719 16.40 -14.04 12.94
C GLN A 719 17.31 -14.65 11.86
N ASN A 720 17.47 -13.95 10.73
CA ASN A 720 18.41 -14.31 9.68
C ASN A 720 19.87 -13.97 10.02
N GLY A 721 20.16 -13.51 11.25
CA GLY A 721 21.52 -13.23 11.73
C GLY A 721 22.08 -11.89 11.28
N ILE A 722 21.25 -11.00 10.74
CA ILE A 722 21.66 -9.65 10.34
C ILE A 722 21.82 -8.77 11.60
N PRO A 723 22.88 -7.94 11.71
CA PRO A 723 23.05 -7.02 12.84
C PRO A 723 21.98 -5.93 12.89
N VAL A 724 21.71 -5.38 14.08
CA VAL A 724 20.57 -4.50 14.36
C VAL A 724 20.48 -3.27 13.46
N GLY A 725 21.60 -2.59 13.19
CA GLY A 725 21.59 -1.40 12.34
C GLY A 725 21.25 -1.75 10.89
N TYR A 726 21.84 -2.82 10.37
CA TYR A 726 21.53 -3.31 9.02
C TYR A 726 20.11 -3.88 8.93
N ALA A 727 19.64 -4.55 9.98
CA ALA A 727 18.27 -5.07 10.05
C ALA A 727 17.25 -3.92 10.02
N LEU A 728 17.47 -2.84 10.76
CA LEU A 728 16.61 -1.65 10.73
C LEU A 728 16.64 -0.98 9.34
N MET A 729 17.83 -0.81 8.75
CA MET A 729 17.96 -0.24 7.41
C MET A 729 17.21 -1.07 6.35
N ARG A 730 17.36 -2.41 6.37
CA ARG A 730 16.61 -3.30 5.47
C ARG A 730 15.12 -3.27 5.76
N ALA A 731 14.70 -3.28 7.02
CA ALA A 731 13.30 -3.18 7.39
C ALA A 731 12.64 -1.89 6.84
N LYS A 732 13.35 -0.75 6.91
CA LYS A 732 12.92 0.51 6.29
C LYS A 732 12.77 0.40 4.77
N LEU A 733 13.71 -0.26 4.10
CA LEU A 733 13.64 -0.54 2.65
C LEU A 733 12.47 -1.47 2.29
N ASN A 734 12.25 -2.52 3.07
CA ASN A 734 11.14 -3.46 2.89
C ASN A 734 9.79 -2.74 3.07
N LEU A 735 9.64 -1.90 4.09
CA LEU A 735 8.46 -1.07 4.30
C LEU A 735 8.23 -0.15 3.09
N ALA A 736 9.25 0.58 2.66
CA ALA A 736 9.14 1.48 1.52
C ALA A 736 8.77 0.74 0.22
N SER A 737 9.38 -0.43 -0.04
CA SER A 737 9.07 -1.26 -1.21
C SER A 737 7.63 -1.76 -1.16
N ALA A 738 7.16 -2.27 -0.02
CA ALA A 738 5.79 -2.76 0.15
C ALA A 738 4.74 -1.66 -0.07
N MET A 739 4.98 -0.45 0.46
CA MET A 739 4.06 0.68 0.30
C MET A 739 4.10 1.23 -1.13
N VAL A 740 5.27 1.39 -1.75
CA VAL A 740 5.35 1.81 -3.16
C VAL A 740 4.74 0.76 -4.10
N GLN A 741 4.84 -0.53 -3.79
CA GLN A 741 4.23 -1.58 -4.59
C GLN A 741 2.70 -1.60 -4.47
N SER A 742 2.17 -1.48 -3.24
CA SER A 742 0.74 -1.54 -2.98
C SER A 742 0.01 -0.26 -3.39
N GLN A 743 0.53 0.92 -3.01
CA GLN A 743 -0.14 2.20 -3.21
C GLN A 743 0.59 3.19 -4.14
N GLY A 744 1.85 2.93 -4.51
CA GLY A 744 2.60 3.75 -5.48
C GLY A 744 3.40 4.92 -4.89
N TYR A 745 3.27 5.18 -3.59
CA TYR A 745 3.92 6.27 -2.87
C TYR A 745 4.04 5.95 -1.37
N LEU A 746 4.75 6.78 -0.62
CA LEU A 746 4.73 6.77 0.84
C LEU A 746 3.77 7.86 1.33
N ASP A 747 2.76 7.49 2.10
CA ASP A 747 1.87 8.45 2.75
C ASP A 747 2.50 9.03 4.03
N GLY A 748 1.76 9.86 4.77
CA GLY A 748 2.27 10.53 5.96
C GLY A 748 2.74 9.55 7.04
N GLU A 749 2.01 8.48 7.29
CA GLU A 749 2.32 7.51 8.36
C GLU A 749 3.54 6.66 7.99
N ASP A 750 3.65 6.27 6.72
CA ASP A 750 4.79 5.53 6.19
C ASP A 750 6.06 6.36 6.30
N GLN A 751 5.99 7.62 5.85
CA GLN A 751 7.10 8.57 5.96
C GLN A 751 7.48 8.75 7.43
N LYS A 752 6.53 9.05 8.31
CA LYS A 752 6.81 9.27 9.73
C LYS A 752 7.49 8.06 10.36
N THR A 753 7.01 6.85 10.08
CA THR A 753 7.61 5.59 10.55
C THR A 753 9.06 5.44 10.09
N LEU A 754 9.36 5.71 8.81
CA LEU A 754 10.72 5.63 8.28
C LEU A 754 11.67 6.63 8.95
N LEU A 755 11.16 7.81 9.35
CA LEU A 755 11.95 8.90 9.90
C LEU A 755 12.13 8.81 11.42
N SER A 756 11.08 8.44 12.16
CA SER A 756 11.05 8.51 13.62
C SER A 756 11.72 7.32 14.30
N PHE A 757 11.74 6.14 13.65
CA PHE A 757 12.35 4.96 14.24
C PHE A 757 13.88 5.03 14.18
N VAL A 758 14.50 5.19 15.33
CA VAL A 758 15.96 5.30 15.51
C VAL A 758 16.52 4.11 16.28
N LEU A 759 17.83 3.91 16.20
CA LEU A 759 18.56 2.87 16.93
C LEU A 759 19.46 3.50 17.98
N TYR A 760 19.26 3.10 19.24
CA TYR A 760 20.22 3.34 20.31
C TYR A 760 21.03 2.09 20.61
N GLY A 761 22.34 2.24 20.81
CA GLY A 761 23.28 1.12 20.97
C GLY A 761 24.22 0.92 19.77
N ASP A 762 24.95 -0.19 19.78
CA ASP A 762 25.89 -0.56 18.71
C ASP A 762 25.12 -1.02 17.45
N PRO A 763 25.26 -0.36 16.28
CA PRO A 763 24.67 -0.81 15.00
C PRO A 763 25.11 -2.21 14.56
N LEU A 764 26.22 -2.73 15.08
CA LEU A 764 26.71 -4.09 14.83
C LEU A 764 26.34 -5.09 15.93
N ALA A 765 25.51 -4.72 16.91
CA ALA A 765 24.93 -5.69 17.83
C ALA A 765 24.13 -6.74 17.05
N SER A 766 24.20 -8.00 17.48
CA SER A 766 23.54 -9.12 16.78
C SER A 766 23.16 -10.23 17.75
N LYS A 767 22.28 -11.14 17.29
CA LYS A 767 21.88 -12.38 17.99
C LYS A 767 23.06 -13.30 18.31
N GLY A 768 24.15 -13.20 17.55
CA GLY A 768 25.30 -14.08 17.67
C GLY A 768 26.04 -13.95 19.00
N SER A 769 27.00 -14.84 19.23
CA SER A 769 27.90 -14.78 20.37
C SER A 769 28.55 -13.40 20.48
N LEU A 770 28.65 -12.86 21.70
CA LEU A 770 29.37 -11.61 22.00
C LEU A 770 30.83 -11.62 21.51
N LYS A 771 31.38 -12.81 21.23
CA LYS A 771 32.75 -13.01 20.72
C LYS A 771 32.88 -12.85 19.21
N ALA A 772 31.78 -12.84 18.46
CA ALA A 772 31.79 -12.72 17.01
C ALA A 772 31.55 -11.28 16.58
N LEU A 773 32.29 -10.83 15.56
CA LEU A 773 32.02 -9.57 14.87
C LEU A 773 31.29 -9.87 13.56
N PRO A 774 30.17 -9.19 13.26
CA PRO A 774 29.51 -9.34 11.98
C PRO A 774 30.43 -8.93 10.83
N LYS A 775 30.36 -9.67 9.72
CA LYS A 775 30.99 -9.22 8.48
C LYS A 775 30.28 -7.97 7.99
N PRO A 776 31.01 -6.99 7.45
CA PRO A 776 30.37 -5.83 6.87
C PRO A 776 29.48 -6.22 5.70
N LEU A 777 28.33 -5.57 5.61
CA LEU A 777 27.44 -5.68 4.46
C LEU A 777 27.78 -4.57 3.45
N ILE A 778 27.51 -4.83 2.19
CA ILE A 778 27.86 -3.91 1.11
C ILE A 778 26.94 -2.70 1.15
N ARG A 779 27.48 -1.53 0.82
CA ARG A 779 26.71 -0.29 0.73
C ARG A 779 25.98 -0.22 -0.62
N PRO A 780 24.67 0.11 -0.65
CA PRO A 780 23.92 0.24 -1.88
C PRO A 780 24.43 1.46 -2.66
N ALA A 781 24.76 1.27 -3.94
CA ALA A 781 25.21 2.37 -4.80
C ALA A 781 24.05 3.11 -5.49
N LYS A 782 22.91 2.43 -5.68
CA LYS A 782 21.72 2.99 -6.30
C LYS A 782 20.98 3.93 -5.34
N LYS A 783 20.46 5.03 -5.88
CA LYS A 783 19.72 6.07 -5.16
C LYS A 783 18.31 6.12 -5.73
N PRO A 784 17.33 5.40 -5.15
CA PRO A 784 15.98 5.40 -5.66
C PRO A 784 15.32 6.76 -5.42
N THR A 785 14.51 7.21 -6.36
CA THR A 785 13.58 8.33 -6.15
C THR A 785 12.25 7.79 -5.64
N ILE A 786 11.84 8.26 -4.46
CA ILE A 786 10.60 7.85 -3.81
C ILE A 786 9.57 8.98 -3.93
N LYS A 787 8.34 8.63 -4.33
CA LYS A 787 7.21 9.55 -4.32
C LYS A 787 6.60 9.60 -2.92
N THR A 788 6.34 10.80 -2.42
CA THR A 788 5.77 11.02 -1.10
C THR A 788 4.53 11.92 -1.16
N VAL A 789 3.62 11.70 -0.21
CA VAL A 789 2.37 12.46 -0.05
C VAL A 789 2.26 12.88 1.41
N SER A 790 2.03 14.17 1.67
CA SER A 790 1.92 14.74 3.01
C SER A 790 0.51 15.28 3.25
N ASP A 791 0.02 15.17 4.49
CA ASP A 791 -1.25 15.72 4.94
C ASP A 791 -1.08 16.76 6.07
N SER A 792 0.14 17.30 6.22
CA SER A 792 0.51 18.28 7.25
C SER A 792 -0.34 19.57 7.19
N PRO A 793 -0.76 20.12 8.35
CA PRO A 793 -1.76 21.20 8.46
C PRO A 793 -1.31 22.60 8.03
N GLU A 794 -0.06 22.81 7.59
CA GLU A 794 0.34 24.11 6.99
C GLU A 794 -0.44 24.44 5.71
N GLU A 795 -1.20 23.48 5.16
CA GLU A 795 -1.92 23.64 3.91
C GLU A 795 -3.34 23.02 3.96
N THR A 796 -4.32 23.86 4.33
CA THR A 796 -5.79 23.76 4.07
C THR A 796 -6.65 23.24 5.23
N ILE A 797 -7.57 24.08 5.71
CA ILE A 797 -8.75 23.70 6.49
C ILE A 797 -9.94 23.83 5.53
N MET A 798 -10.53 22.74 5.06
CA MET A 798 -11.91 22.78 4.56
C MET A 798 -12.84 22.72 5.77
N ALA A 799 -13.88 23.55 5.79
CA ALA A 799 -14.86 23.49 6.86
C ALA A 799 -15.65 22.16 6.76
N PRO A 800 -16.01 21.51 7.89
CA PRO A 800 -16.79 20.26 7.90
C PRO A 800 -18.13 20.34 7.14
N GLU A 801 -18.61 21.56 6.91
CA GLU A 801 -19.87 21.92 6.25
C GLU A 801 -19.82 21.79 4.71
N GLU A 802 -18.64 21.59 4.12
CA GLU A 802 -18.44 21.40 2.66
C GLU A 802 -18.28 19.92 2.26
N MET A 803 -18.59 18.97 3.15
CA MET A 803 -18.28 17.55 2.97
C MET A 803 -19.48 16.69 2.51
N PRO A 804 -19.24 15.61 1.75
CA PRO A 804 -20.27 14.60 1.44
C PRO A 804 -20.71 13.83 2.69
N ASP A 805 -22.03 13.72 2.90
CA ASP A 805 -22.62 13.03 4.07
C ASP A 805 -22.21 11.55 4.17
N GLU A 806 -21.92 10.90 3.05
CA GLU A 806 -21.52 9.48 2.96
C GLU A 806 -20.18 9.19 3.66
N ILE A 807 -19.18 10.07 3.52
CA ILE A 807 -17.87 9.90 4.19
C ILE A 807 -18.03 10.06 5.71
N LEU A 808 -18.88 11.00 6.15
CA LEU A 808 -19.19 11.19 7.57
C LEU A 808 -19.91 9.97 8.16
N GLU A 809 -20.79 9.30 7.41
CA GLU A 809 -21.47 8.09 7.83
C GLU A 809 -20.52 6.88 7.91
N ASN A 810 -19.62 6.72 6.93
CA ASN A 810 -18.58 5.68 6.95
C ASN A 810 -17.58 5.91 8.11
N VAL A 811 -17.16 7.15 8.35
CA VAL A 811 -16.30 7.51 9.49
C VAL A 811 -16.98 7.14 10.81
N LYS A 812 -18.27 7.45 10.98
CA LYS A 812 -19.04 7.07 12.18
C LYS A 812 -19.13 5.54 12.35
N LYS A 813 -19.38 4.81 11.26
CA LYS A 813 -19.42 3.35 11.29
C LYS A 813 -18.07 2.73 11.68
N ILE A 814 -16.95 3.31 11.22
CA ILE A 814 -15.59 2.87 11.58
C ILE A 814 -15.30 3.19 13.05
N ILE A 815 -15.70 4.37 13.53
CA ILE A 815 -15.64 4.74 14.95
C ILE A 815 -16.39 3.71 15.80
N ASP A 816 -17.63 3.37 15.44
CA ASP A 816 -18.46 2.41 16.18
C ASP A 816 -17.89 0.98 16.15
N THR A 817 -17.24 0.59 15.04
CA THR A 817 -16.77 -0.79 14.82
C THR A 817 -15.38 -1.05 15.38
N TYR A 818 -14.43 -0.13 15.13
CA TYR A 818 -13.00 -0.36 15.40
C TYR A 818 -12.47 0.47 16.57
N LEU A 819 -13.22 1.48 17.02
CA LEU A 819 -12.79 2.39 18.06
C LEU A 819 -13.94 2.76 19.03
N PRO A 820 -14.63 1.76 19.62
CA PRO A 820 -15.76 2.01 20.52
C PRO A 820 -15.34 2.97 21.65
N GLY A 821 -16.13 4.02 21.89
CA GLY A 821 -15.85 5.07 22.89
C GLY A 821 -15.17 6.32 22.33
N LEU A 822 -15.04 6.49 21.01
CA LEU A 822 -14.59 7.72 20.33
C LEU A 822 -15.71 8.73 20.03
N ASP A 823 -16.91 8.57 20.61
CA ASP A 823 -18.12 9.34 20.30
C ASP A 823 -17.97 10.87 20.39
N ASN A 824 -16.94 11.36 21.12
CA ASN A 824 -16.63 12.78 21.32
C ASN A 824 -15.30 13.23 20.64
N ALA A 825 -14.80 12.49 19.64
CA ALA A 825 -13.55 12.83 18.95
C ALA A 825 -13.70 14.07 18.05
N VAL A 826 -12.65 14.91 18.00
CA VAL A 826 -12.53 16.00 17.03
C VAL A 826 -12.06 15.38 15.71
N VAL A 827 -12.81 15.62 14.64
CA VAL A 827 -12.50 15.11 13.30
C VAL A 827 -11.83 16.21 12.50
N THR A 828 -10.61 15.97 12.02
CA THR A 828 -9.91 16.82 11.04
C THR A 828 -9.77 16.04 9.74
N ILE A 829 -10.01 16.68 8.60
CA ILE A 829 -9.98 16.01 7.29
C ILE A 829 -9.12 16.83 6.35
N ASN A 830 -8.07 16.20 5.83
CA ASN A 830 -7.09 16.84 4.96
C ASN A 830 -7.03 16.10 3.61
N PRO A 831 -7.07 16.83 2.47
CA PRO A 831 -6.77 16.22 1.18
C PRO A 831 -5.29 15.83 1.11
N GLN A 832 -4.99 14.68 0.51
CA GLN A 832 -3.61 14.25 0.29
C GLN A 832 -2.90 15.17 -0.71
N LEU A 833 -1.87 15.91 -0.25
CA LEU A 833 -1.09 16.83 -1.09
C LEU A 833 0.23 16.18 -1.54
N THR A 834 0.55 16.30 -2.84
CA THR A 834 1.82 15.80 -3.37
C THR A 834 2.94 16.80 -3.21
N ASN A 835 4.04 16.37 -2.58
CA ASN A 835 5.29 17.13 -2.56
C ASN A 835 6.24 16.57 -3.62
N PHE A 836 6.38 17.27 -4.75
CA PHE A 836 7.44 16.95 -5.71
C PHE A 836 8.80 17.43 -5.17
N THR A 837 9.66 16.46 -4.83
CA THR A 837 11.12 16.53 -4.57
C THR A 837 11.69 17.90 -4.14
N LEU A 838 12.17 17.95 -2.89
CA LEU A 838 12.90 19.07 -2.29
C LEU A 838 14.20 19.38 -3.06
N ASP A 839 14.18 20.42 -3.89
CA ASP A 839 15.37 21.22 -4.22
C ASP A 839 15.36 22.43 -3.27
N PRO A 840 16.33 22.55 -2.33
CA PRO A 840 16.38 23.64 -1.37
C PRO A 840 16.42 25.03 -2.03
N ALA A 841 16.97 25.15 -3.23
CA ALA A 841 17.04 26.42 -3.96
C ALA A 841 15.73 26.75 -4.72
N ALA A 842 14.85 25.77 -4.90
CA ALA A 842 13.54 25.94 -5.53
C ALA A 842 12.40 26.13 -4.51
N ALA A 843 12.59 25.71 -3.25
CA ALA A 843 11.59 25.83 -2.18
C ALA A 843 11.18 27.30 -1.89
N GLU A 844 12.11 28.24 -1.97
CA GLU A 844 11.78 29.67 -1.82
C GLU A 844 11.07 30.27 -3.05
N LYS A 845 11.27 29.70 -4.24
CA LYS A 845 10.70 30.21 -5.51
C LYS A 845 9.36 29.58 -5.91
N ARG A 846 8.92 28.49 -5.24
CA ARG A 846 7.72 27.72 -5.60
C ARG A 846 6.53 27.89 -4.66
N LYS A 847 6.46 28.97 -3.86
CA LYS A 847 5.28 29.30 -3.03
C LYS A 847 3.97 29.54 -3.81
N GLY A 848 3.95 29.42 -5.14
CA GLY A 848 2.81 29.86 -5.97
C GLY A 848 2.14 28.82 -6.86
N HIS A 849 2.68 27.62 -7.07
CA HIS A 849 2.08 26.65 -8.02
C HIS A 849 2.18 25.22 -7.47
N LYS A 850 1.08 24.77 -6.84
CA LYS A 850 0.88 23.37 -6.43
C LYS A 850 0.24 22.62 -7.59
N HIS A 851 0.76 21.44 -7.91
CA HIS A 851 0.15 20.52 -8.87
C HIS A 851 -0.66 19.48 -8.09
N TYR A 852 -1.95 19.42 -8.33
CA TYR A 852 -2.80 18.31 -7.90
C TYR A 852 -2.47 17.09 -8.76
N LEU A 853 -2.47 15.89 -8.17
CA LEU A 853 -2.43 14.64 -8.94
C LEU A 853 -3.72 14.57 -9.77
N GLU A 854 -3.62 14.79 -11.09
CA GLU A 854 -4.67 14.36 -12.01
C GLU A 854 -4.80 12.83 -11.89
N GLY A 855 -5.85 12.38 -11.19
CA GLY A 855 -6.20 10.96 -11.04
C GLY A 855 -6.18 10.38 -9.62
N GLY A 856 -6.07 11.18 -8.55
CA GLY A 856 -6.07 10.61 -7.19
C GLY A 856 -6.39 11.59 -6.06
N GLU A 857 -7.66 12.01 -5.92
CA GLU A 857 -8.13 12.65 -4.70
C GLU A 857 -8.49 11.55 -3.68
N ARG A 858 -7.54 11.23 -2.79
CA ARG A 858 -7.74 10.40 -1.58
C ARG A 858 -7.89 11.34 -0.38
N TYR A 859 -8.82 11.02 0.51
CA TYR A 859 -9.05 11.80 1.73
C TYR A 859 -8.44 11.10 2.92
N VAL A 860 -7.67 11.83 3.73
CA VAL A 860 -7.23 11.33 5.04
C VAL A 860 -8.11 12.00 6.09
N VAL A 861 -8.84 11.17 6.82
CA VAL A 861 -9.60 11.58 7.99
C VAL A 861 -8.77 11.26 9.22
N THR A 862 -8.39 12.29 9.96
CA THR A 862 -7.72 12.18 11.25
C THR A 862 -8.74 12.41 12.36
N LEU A 863 -8.97 11.38 13.16
CA LEU A 863 -9.77 11.43 14.37
C LEU A 863 -8.85 11.68 15.55
N LYS A 864 -9.17 12.71 16.34
CA LYS A 864 -8.41 13.11 17.53
C LYS A 864 -9.28 13.00 18.76
N LYS A 865 -8.88 12.20 19.75
CA LYS A 865 -9.53 12.11 21.06
C LYS A 865 -8.57 12.46 22.16
N ASN A 866 -9.02 13.30 23.08
CA ASN A 866 -8.31 13.51 24.32
C ASN A 866 -8.79 12.47 25.34
N VAL A 867 -7.84 11.67 25.82
CA VAL A 867 -8.03 10.68 26.87
C VAL A 867 -7.25 11.14 28.08
N GLN A 868 -7.91 11.24 29.23
CA GLN A 868 -7.23 11.57 30.47
C GLN A 868 -6.64 10.30 31.09
N VAL A 869 -5.33 10.13 30.98
CA VAL A 869 -4.60 9.04 31.65
C VAL A 869 -4.02 9.62 32.93
N LYS A 870 -4.60 9.24 34.08
CA LYS A 870 -4.38 9.89 35.39
C LYS A 870 -4.76 11.39 35.36
N GLU A 871 -3.77 12.27 35.24
CA GLU A 871 -3.90 13.75 35.18
C GLU A 871 -3.28 14.33 33.89
N ILE A 872 -2.74 13.48 33.02
CA ILE A 872 -2.11 13.88 31.76
C ILE A 872 -3.13 13.69 30.63
N ASN A 873 -3.35 14.76 29.88
CA ASN A 873 -4.14 14.71 28.65
C ASN A 873 -3.31 14.01 27.57
N HIS A 874 -3.78 12.85 27.12
CA HIS A 874 -3.16 12.10 26.05
C HIS A 874 -4.04 12.17 24.79
N LEU A 875 -3.43 12.52 23.66
CA LEU A 875 -4.11 12.62 22.38
C LEU A 875 -3.96 11.32 21.61
N HIS A 876 -5.08 10.63 21.42
CA HIS A 876 -5.17 9.48 20.55
C HIS A 876 -5.52 9.96 19.14
N PHE A 877 -4.79 9.43 18.16
CA PHE A 877 -5.03 9.69 16.76
C PHE A 877 -5.42 8.38 16.07
N ALA A 878 -6.53 8.40 15.34
CA ALA A 878 -6.85 7.36 14.38
C ALA A 878 -6.92 8.01 13.01
N ARG A 879 -6.31 7.38 12.01
CA ARG A 879 -6.21 7.92 10.67
C ARG A 879 -6.79 6.92 9.70
N VAL A 880 -7.73 7.41 8.91
CA VAL A 880 -8.43 6.61 7.92
C VAL A 880 -8.19 7.24 6.56
N THR A 881 -7.53 6.48 5.68
CA THR A 881 -7.38 6.87 4.29
C THR A 881 -8.53 6.28 3.50
N PHE A 882 -9.31 7.14 2.87
CA PHE A 882 -10.41 6.77 1.98
C PHE A 882 -10.01 6.95 0.52
N ASP A 883 -10.55 6.09 -0.33
CA ASP A 883 -10.61 6.39 -1.74
C ASP A 883 -11.74 7.40 -2.05
N ARG A 884 -11.92 7.72 -3.34
CA ARG A 884 -12.94 8.68 -3.80
C ARG A 884 -14.36 8.15 -3.61
N GLN A 885 -14.53 6.84 -3.39
CA GLN A 885 -15.81 6.16 -3.18
C GLN A 885 -16.20 6.09 -1.70
N GLY A 886 -15.30 6.51 -0.80
CA GLY A 886 -15.51 6.43 0.65
C GLY A 886 -15.17 5.05 1.23
N ASP A 887 -14.52 4.15 0.47
CA ASP A 887 -14.02 2.88 0.96
C ASP A 887 -12.68 3.09 1.70
N VAL A 888 -12.49 2.32 2.79
CA VAL A 888 -11.28 2.41 3.62
C VAL A 888 -10.12 1.68 2.93
N LEU A 889 -9.10 2.43 2.53
CA LEU A 889 -7.86 1.87 1.98
C LEU A 889 -6.86 1.49 3.08
N LYS A 890 -6.81 2.30 4.14
CA LYS A 890 -5.83 2.16 5.22
C LYS A 890 -6.42 2.73 6.51
N LEU A 891 -6.26 1.98 7.60
CA LEU A 891 -6.62 2.41 8.95
C LEU A 891 -5.40 2.26 9.84
N SER A 892 -4.93 3.37 10.40
CA SER A 892 -3.82 3.41 11.33
C SER A 892 -4.22 4.11 12.63
N ILE A 893 -3.54 3.77 13.72
CA ILE A 893 -3.76 4.35 15.04
C ILE A 893 -2.44 4.67 15.74
N SER A 894 -2.43 5.73 16.53
CA SER A 894 -1.29 6.09 17.37
C SER A 894 -1.07 5.07 18.48
N LYS A 895 0.20 4.72 18.71
CA LYS A 895 0.62 3.59 19.56
C LYS A 895 1.08 3.90 20.96
#